data_AF-A0A368X2C8-F1
#
_entry.id   AF-A0A368X2C8-F1
#
_cell.length_a   1.000
_cell.length_b   1.000
_cell.length_c   1.000
_cell.angle_alpha   90.00
_cell.angle_beta   90.00
_cell.angle_gamma   90.00
#
_symmetry.space_group_name_H-M   'P 1'
#
loop_
_entity.id
_entity.type
_entity.pdbx_description
1 polymer ?
#
loop_
_entity_poly.entity_id
_entity_poly.type
_entity_poly.pdbx_seq_one_letter_code
_entity_poly.pdbx_strand_id
1 'polypeptide(L)'
;MKKVFRLIIISALLLGIFIPVVDHFYQEKDKVSLTMAQDSRDRNISELLKLAKEAYYEGNYQSAENHYLEIIELDPFNLESRRNLAVIYNDQNKLQAENRTLLQLAILSNQSQDYLDLAVNFYEINNNLASIFILENKINLDIDQKSLLFQKYYYLIKNNLDLKKIEKAEEYLMKITNLKINQSEIYLLSAELNRYQNNFKQAFENYQAAYQANRSQTYLFKNMAEMLELAGEEIEAYNYWQRTLSYGWFRDLAYQKINQYQNKYPQLKPDEDKKDKPEEINPFALEASWREVEEINNQKKTQMLRIGLQENNKHLLFQYSAPFSVVYDGKIIYRGQAKKNYLLEIDAGSLFIRTEENRVKLGSSKLEYQIYSSQENSSFYVYNISYGQGYFWQGSGNRQYRGNMIISGKGTEFTLINQIELTPYLISVVPSEIYASWPIESLKAQAVAARSYTLSNLGRHRSDGYDLCSSVHCAAYKGIMSENQRTTEAVLSTEGESAVFEGRVIEAVFSSNSGGFTERSDQIWSADLPYLRGANQMKSNDYNFPLAPVKLQQWLFYTPESYSKDYGSSNYRWQLRIPAEVIEYRSELNKIKKIEVNQRAQGGTITSLSIYGDQESKNYSVSQIRRVLGGLKSSRFYFDSHYDQNGYLKELYVYGSGWGHNLGLDQSASAGMGAAGWDYREIIKHFYPGVEIKQVD
;
A
#
# COMPACT_ATOMS: atom_id res chain seq x y z
N MET A 1 13.68 49.95 5.79
CA MET A 1 14.19 49.00 6.81
C MET A 1 15.12 49.57 7.90
N LYS A 2 15.65 50.80 7.84
CA LYS A 2 16.48 51.38 8.94
C LYS A 2 15.75 52.29 9.95
N LYS A 3 14.44 52.56 9.78
CA LYS A 3 13.66 53.47 10.67
C LYS A 3 12.70 52.78 11.66
N VAL A 4 12.25 51.56 11.38
CA VAL A 4 11.34 50.81 12.27
C VAL A 4 12.11 50.17 13.45
N PHE A 5 13.37 49.77 13.23
CA PHE A 5 14.26 49.22 14.26
C PHE A 5 14.71 50.25 15.32
N ARG A 6 14.62 51.55 15.02
CA ARG A 6 14.90 52.63 15.99
C ARG A 6 13.72 52.96 16.90
N LEU A 7 12.48 52.63 16.51
CA LEU A 7 11.31 52.89 17.35
C LEU A 7 11.11 51.83 18.46
N ILE A 8 11.56 50.59 18.23
CA ILE A 8 11.41 49.48 19.19
C ILE A 8 12.45 49.58 20.32
N ILE A 9 13.64 50.11 20.05
CA ILE A 9 14.68 50.31 21.07
C ILE A 9 14.40 51.54 21.95
N ILE A 10 13.66 52.54 21.45
CA ILE A 10 13.28 53.73 22.23
C ILE A 10 12.04 53.47 23.10
N SER A 11 11.16 52.52 22.73
CA SER A 11 10.01 52.11 23.55
C SER A 11 10.40 51.15 24.69
N ALA A 12 11.51 50.40 24.55
CA ALA A 12 12.03 49.53 25.61
C ALA A 12 12.91 50.25 26.66
N LEU A 13 13.40 51.47 26.36
CA LEU A 13 14.28 52.25 27.24
C LEU A 13 13.54 53.35 28.05
N LEU A 14 12.24 53.57 27.79
CA LEU A 14 11.39 54.51 28.54
C LEU A 14 10.43 53.83 29.54
N LEU A 15 10.49 52.50 29.66
CA LEU A 15 9.72 51.70 30.63
C LEU A 15 10.49 51.37 31.92
N GLY A 16 11.70 51.91 32.08
CA GLY A 16 12.42 51.91 33.34
C GLY A 16 12.41 53.33 33.91
N ILE A 17 11.92 53.48 35.14
CA ILE A 17 11.77 54.73 35.91
C ILE A 17 10.40 55.42 35.69
N PHE A 18 9.37 54.93 36.40
CA PHE A 18 8.50 55.73 37.28
C PHE A 18 7.38 54.82 37.85
N ILE A 19 7.65 54.24 39.02
CA ILE A 19 6.65 53.85 40.02
C ILE A 19 7.19 54.49 41.32
N PRO A 20 6.46 55.36 42.03
CA PRO A 20 5.18 54.97 42.64
C PRO A 20 4.06 56.03 42.64
N VAL A 21 2.88 55.57 43.05
CA VAL A 21 1.66 56.33 43.42
C VAL A 21 0.69 56.64 42.28
N VAL A 22 0.05 55.61 41.73
CA VAL A 22 -1.42 55.57 41.52
C VAL A 22 -1.86 54.11 41.61
N ASP A 23 -1.87 53.56 42.83
CA ASP A 23 -2.44 52.24 43.10
C ASP A 23 -3.57 52.41 44.11
N HIS A 24 -4.72 52.92 43.64
CA HIS A 24 -5.99 52.79 44.38
C HIS A 24 -7.30 53.05 43.61
N PHE A 25 -7.34 53.27 42.28
CA PHE A 25 -8.61 53.62 41.63
C PHE A 25 -8.87 53.07 40.22
N TYR A 26 -8.29 51.93 39.83
CA TYR A 26 -8.73 51.18 38.65
C TYR A 26 -8.57 49.66 38.87
N GLN A 27 -9.53 49.05 39.55
CA GLN A 27 -9.64 47.59 39.66
C GLN A 27 -11.05 47.14 39.25
N GLU A 28 -11.09 45.97 38.61
CA GLU A 28 -12.26 45.20 38.10
C GLU A 28 -12.72 45.46 36.65
N LYS A 29 -13.08 46.68 36.22
CA LYS A 29 -13.66 46.88 34.85
C LYS A 29 -12.70 46.59 33.69
N ASP A 30 -11.43 47.00 33.80
CA ASP A 30 -10.44 46.77 32.73
C ASP A 30 -9.95 45.32 32.70
N LYS A 31 -9.90 44.64 33.85
CA LYS A 31 -9.62 43.19 33.89
C LYS A 31 -10.73 42.42 33.17
N VAL A 32 -12.00 42.71 33.46
CA VAL A 32 -13.14 42.06 32.78
C VAL A 32 -13.13 42.36 31.27
N SER A 33 -12.82 43.59 30.87
CA SER A 33 -12.75 43.98 29.46
C SER A 33 -11.58 43.33 28.70
N LEU A 34 -10.41 43.23 29.32
CA LEU A 34 -9.25 42.49 28.81
C LEU A 34 -9.54 40.99 28.72
N THR A 35 -10.23 40.42 29.71
CA THR A 35 -10.63 39.00 29.72
C THR A 35 -11.64 38.73 28.61
N MET A 36 -12.66 39.59 28.44
CA MET A 36 -13.64 39.47 27.36
C MET A 36 -13.04 39.62 25.95
N ALA A 37 -12.07 40.51 25.78
CA ALA A 37 -11.35 40.69 24.52
C ALA A 37 -10.46 39.48 24.20
N GLN A 38 -9.80 38.92 25.22
CA GLN A 38 -9.02 37.68 25.10
C GLN A 38 -9.93 36.48 24.79
N ASP A 39 -11.05 36.32 25.50
CA ASP A 39 -12.05 35.28 25.24
C ASP A 39 -12.67 35.40 23.84
N SER A 40 -12.83 36.62 23.31
CA SER A 40 -13.29 36.84 21.94
C SER A 40 -12.23 36.47 20.91
N ARG A 41 -10.95 36.79 21.17
CA ARG A 41 -9.82 36.44 20.31
C ARG A 41 -9.61 34.92 20.27
N ASP A 42 -9.65 34.27 21.42
CA ASP A 42 -9.46 32.82 21.54
C ASP A 42 -10.59 32.04 20.86
N ARG A 43 -11.84 32.52 20.97
CA ARG A 43 -12.97 31.98 20.20
C ARG A 43 -12.76 32.11 18.69
N ASN A 44 -12.29 33.26 18.23
CA ASN A 44 -12.02 33.48 16.80
C ASN A 44 -10.89 32.56 16.29
N ILE A 45 -9.80 32.41 17.04
CA ILE A 45 -8.70 31.49 16.69
C ILE A 45 -9.20 30.05 16.61
N SER A 46 -10.02 29.60 17.57
CA SER A 46 -10.57 28.24 17.56
C SER A 46 -11.47 27.99 16.35
N GLU A 47 -12.27 28.97 15.94
CA GLU A 47 -13.11 28.89 14.74
C GLU A 47 -12.25 28.85 13.46
N LEU A 48 -11.24 29.71 13.36
CA LEU A 48 -10.30 29.71 12.23
C LEU A 48 -9.51 28.40 12.11
N LEU A 49 -9.08 27.80 13.24
CA LEU A 49 -8.40 26.50 13.22
C LEU A 49 -9.31 25.39 12.67
N LYS A 50 -10.60 25.44 13.01
CA LYS A 50 -11.59 24.50 12.50
C LYS A 50 -11.78 24.69 10.99
N LEU A 51 -12.01 25.92 10.53
CA LEU A 51 -12.17 26.25 9.11
C LEU A 51 -10.93 25.90 8.29
N ALA A 52 -9.73 26.17 8.81
CA ALA A 52 -8.47 25.83 8.16
C ALA A 52 -8.32 24.32 7.99
N LYS A 53 -8.69 23.53 9.01
CA LYS A 53 -8.67 22.06 8.94
C LYS A 53 -9.71 21.53 7.95
N GLU A 54 -10.92 22.06 7.94
CA GLU A 54 -11.98 21.67 6.99
C GLU A 54 -11.52 21.95 5.54
N ALA A 55 -11.04 23.16 5.27
CA ALA A 55 -10.51 23.55 3.96
C ALA A 55 -9.35 22.65 3.49
N TYR A 56 -8.48 22.21 4.40
CA TYR A 56 -7.37 21.29 4.08
C TYR A 56 -7.88 19.95 3.52
N TYR A 57 -8.88 19.32 4.14
CA TYR A 57 -9.42 18.04 3.68
C TYR A 57 -10.39 18.17 2.49
N GLU A 58 -10.98 19.35 2.29
CA GLU A 58 -11.73 19.68 1.07
C GLU A 58 -10.83 19.90 -0.15
N GLY A 59 -9.50 19.94 0.02
CA GLY A 59 -8.54 20.25 -1.03
C GLY A 59 -8.47 21.75 -1.36
N ASN A 60 -9.12 22.60 -0.57
CA ASN A 60 -9.07 24.06 -0.71
C ASN A 60 -7.86 24.62 0.06
N TYR A 61 -6.66 24.26 -0.40
CA TYR A 61 -5.40 24.64 0.25
C TYR A 61 -5.20 26.15 0.34
N GLN A 62 -5.71 26.93 -0.61
CA GLN A 62 -5.63 28.39 -0.54
C GLN A 62 -6.45 28.97 0.62
N SER A 63 -7.66 28.44 0.86
CA SER A 63 -8.46 28.87 2.01
C SER A 63 -7.83 28.45 3.33
N ALA A 64 -7.30 27.22 3.39
CA ALA A 64 -6.57 26.74 4.57
C ALA A 64 -5.34 27.62 4.88
N GLU A 65 -4.55 27.97 3.86
CA GLU A 65 -3.43 28.90 3.96
C GLU A 65 -3.87 30.26 4.50
N ASN A 66 -4.93 30.85 3.95
CA ASN A 66 -5.45 32.15 4.38
C ASN A 66 -5.88 32.14 5.86
N HIS A 67 -6.58 31.10 6.32
CA HIS A 67 -7.01 30.98 7.71
C HIS A 67 -5.82 30.84 8.68
N TYR A 68 -4.79 30.06 8.34
CA TYR A 68 -3.60 29.97 9.18
C TYR A 68 -2.79 31.28 9.20
N LEU A 69 -2.71 31.99 8.08
CA LEU A 69 -2.09 33.31 8.04
C LEU A 69 -2.85 34.32 8.92
N GLU A 70 -4.18 34.32 8.88
CA GLU A 70 -5.02 35.16 9.73
C GLU A 70 -4.80 34.84 11.23
N ILE A 71 -4.71 33.56 11.60
CA ILE A 71 -4.37 33.17 12.98
C ILE A 71 -2.99 33.69 13.36
N ILE A 72 -1.99 33.61 12.47
CA ILE A 72 -0.63 34.09 12.75
C ILE A 72 -0.60 35.63 12.86
N GLU A 73 -1.43 36.35 12.12
CA GLU A 73 -1.58 37.81 12.27
C GLU A 73 -2.23 38.17 13.62
N LEU A 74 -3.28 37.43 14.00
CA LEU A 74 -3.96 37.60 15.28
C LEU A 74 -3.07 37.18 16.45
N ASP A 75 -2.27 36.13 16.30
CA ASP A 75 -1.38 35.54 17.30
C ASP A 75 -0.02 35.12 16.71
N PRO A 76 0.96 36.05 16.66
CA PRO A 76 2.26 35.79 16.02
C PRO A 76 3.07 34.64 16.62
N PHE A 77 2.79 34.24 17.86
CA PHE A 77 3.46 33.14 18.56
C PHE A 77 2.74 31.80 18.44
N ASN A 78 1.66 31.72 17.63
CA ASN A 78 0.93 30.48 17.40
C ASN A 78 1.78 29.46 16.60
N LEU A 79 2.52 28.61 17.32
CA LEU A 79 3.43 27.63 16.72
C LEU A 79 2.68 26.54 15.93
N GLU A 80 1.48 26.17 16.39
CA GLU A 80 0.65 25.15 15.73
C GLU A 80 0.24 25.59 14.32
N SER A 81 -0.24 26.82 14.16
CA SER A 81 -0.65 27.36 12.86
C SER A 81 0.53 27.45 11.90
N ARG A 82 1.72 27.81 12.38
CA ARG A 82 2.95 27.83 11.57
C ARG A 82 3.35 26.44 11.10
N ARG A 83 3.25 25.42 11.96
CA ARG A 83 3.50 24.02 11.60
C ARG A 83 2.49 23.51 10.57
N ASN A 84 1.20 23.76 10.78
CA ASN A 84 0.16 23.37 9.84
C ASN A 84 0.34 24.05 8.48
N LEU A 85 0.71 25.34 8.48
CA LEU A 85 1.00 26.09 7.27
C LEU A 85 2.21 25.53 6.51
N ALA A 86 3.27 25.12 7.22
CA ALA A 86 4.42 24.46 6.59
C ALA A 86 4.01 23.16 5.87
N VAL A 87 3.19 22.31 6.50
CA VAL A 87 2.65 21.09 5.86
C VAL A 87 1.83 21.41 4.60
N ILE A 88 1.01 22.46 4.63
CA ILE A 88 0.25 22.89 3.44
C ILE A 88 1.19 23.33 2.32
N TYR A 89 2.25 24.09 2.65
CA TYR A 89 3.22 24.50 1.65
C TYR A 89 3.98 23.31 1.05
N ASN A 90 4.30 22.29 1.84
CA ASN A 90 4.88 21.06 1.33
C ASN A 90 3.91 20.31 0.38
N ASP A 91 2.66 20.08 0.80
CA ASP A 91 1.61 19.43 -0.02
C ASP A 91 1.38 20.15 -1.36
N GLN A 92 1.58 21.48 -1.40
CA GLN A 92 1.45 22.34 -2.59
C GLN A 92 2.79 22.63 -3.29
N ASN A 93 3.88 21.98 -2.90
CA ASN A 93 5.23 22.18 -3.45
C ASN A 93 5.70 23.66 -3.43
N LYS A 94 5.24 24.44 -2.45
CA LYS A 94 5.60 25.85 -2.21
C LYS A 94 6.84 25.95 -1.29
N LEU A 95 7.91 25.24 -1.63
CA LEU A 95 9.09 25.02 -0.76
C LEU A 95 9.77 26.30 -0.23
N GLN A 96 9.76 27.39 -1.01
CA GLN A 96 10.33 28.67 -0.58
C GLN A 96 9.46 29.38 0.47
N ALA A 97 8.13 29.24 0.40
CA ALA A 97 7.22 29.76 1.40
C ALA A 97 7.27 28.92 2.69
N GLU A 98 7.39 27.60 2.52
CA GLU A 98 7.67 26.66 3.60
C GLU A 98 8.95 27.04 4.35
N ASN A 99 10.06 27.26 3.64
CA ASN A 99 11.35 27.62 4.23
C ASN A 99 11.24 28.85 5.15
N ARG A 100 10.57 29.92 4.69
CA ARG A 100 10.39 31.15 5.47
C ARG A 100 9.56 30.88 6.73
N THR A 101 8.55 30.04 6.62
CA THR A 101 7.66 29.67 7.72
C THR A 101 8.41 28.83 8.76
N LEU A 102 9.14 27.81 8.31
CA LEU A 102 9.96 26.94 9.15
C LEU A 102 11.10 27.69 9.82
N LEU A 103 11.73 28.66 9.14
CA LEU A 103 12.78 29.49 9.73
C LEU A 103 12.24 30.32 10.91
N GLN A 104 11.08 30.96 10.73
CA GLN A 104 10.42 31.70 11.82
C GLN A 104 10.02 30.75 12.95
N LEU A 105 9.40 29.61 12.61
CA LEU A 105 8.96 28.61 13.57
C LEU A 105 10.13 28.09 14.42
N ALA A 106 11.23 27.66 13.81
CA ALA A 106 12.37 27.09 14.51
C ALA A 106 13.04 28.10 15.46
N ILE A 107 13.07 29.39 15.09
CA ILE A 107 13.57 30.46 15.96
C ILE A 107 12.64 30.67 17.16
N LEU A 108 11.32 30.66 16.95
CA LEU A 108 10.33 30.91 18.00
C LEU A 108 10.18 29.72 18.96
N SER A 109 10.20 28.49 18.44
CA SER A 109 10.00 27.29 19.24
C SER A 109 11.28 26.81 19.92
N ASN A 110 12.43 27.00 19.25
CA ASN A 110 13.72 26.43 19.63
C ASN A 110 13.66 24.91 19.91
N GLN A 111 12.82 24.18 19.17
CA GLN A 111 12.65 22.72 19.31
C GLN A 111 13.45 21.96 18.24
N SER A 112 14.07 20.84 18.63
CA SER A 112 14.85 19.98 17.72
C SER A 112 14.05 19.50 16.51
N GLN A 113 12.75 19.23 16.66
CA GLN A 113 11.88 18.81 15.55
C GLN A 113 11.73 19.91 14.50
N ASP A 114 11.43 21.15 14.91
CA ASP A 114 11.22 22.23 13.94
C ASP A 114 12.53 22.62 13.23
N TYR A 115 13.68 22.48 13.91
CA TYR A 115 14.99 22.59 13.27
C TYR A 115 15.26 21.44 12.28
N LEU A 116 14.80 20.22 12.58
CA LEU A 116 14.91 19.10 11.66
C LEU A 116 14.09 19.38 10.38
N ASP A 117 12.82 19.75 10.53
CA ASP A 117 11.94 20.06 9.40
C ASP A 117 12.54 21.19 8.53
N LEU A 118 13.09 22.25 9.17
CA LEU A 118 13.79 23.32 8.47
C LEU A 118 15.04 22.82 7.71
N ALA A 119 15.81 21.91 8.30
CA ALA A 119 16.99 21.36 7.64
C ALA A 119 16.64 20.45 6.46
N VAL A 120 15.55 19.68 6.56
CA VAL A 120 14.98 18.90 5.46
C VAL A 120 14.58 19.84 4.33
N ASN A 121 13.80 20.87 4.62
CA ASN A 121 13.39 21.83 3.60
C ASN A 121 14.59 22.56 2.95
N PHE A 122 15.64 22.90 3.72
CA PHE A 122 16.88 23.44 3.13
C PHE A 122 17.54 22.47 2.14
N TYR A 123 17.45 21.16 2.38
CA TYR A 123 17.90 20.15 1.42
C TYR A 123 17.01 20.13 0.17
N GLU A 124 15.68 20.16 0.32
CA GLU A 124 14.72 20.18 -0.79
C GLU A 124 14.91 21.39 -1.73
N ILE A 125 15.33 22.54 -1.19
CA ILE A 125 15.65 23.75 -1.98
C ILE A 125 17.13 23.83 -2.42
N ASN A 126 17.87 22.72 -2.37
CA ASN A 126 19.29 22.61 -2.75
C ASN A 126 20.26 23.52 -1.98
N ASN A 127 19.96 23.84 -0.71
CA ASN A 127 20.86 24.57 0.17
C ASN A 127 21.54 23.62 1.17
N ASN A 128 22.44 22.78 0.65
CA ASN A 128 23.05 21.71 1.43
C ASN A 128 23.86 22.20 2.64
N LEU A 129 24.51 23.35 2.52
CA LEU A 129 25.35 23.90 3.59
C LEU A 129 24.50 24.36 4.79
N ALA A 130 23.36 25.01 4.55
CA ALA A 130 22.43 25.39 5.61
C ALA A 130 21.81 24.16 6.29
N SER A 131 21.42 23.16 5.48
CA SER A 131 20.91 21.88 5.97
C SER A 131 21.90 21.20 6.92
N ILE A 132 23.15 20.98 6.47
CA ILE A 132 24.23 20.40 7.31
C ILE A 132 24.44 21.20 8.59
N PHE A 133 24.54 22.53 8.49
CA PHE A 133 24.80 23.38 9.65
C PHE A 133 23.74 23.20 10.74
N ILE A 134 22.46 23.19 10.36
CA ILE A 134 21.36 23.01 11.32
C ILE A 134 21.39 21.59 11.90
N LEU A 135 21.55 20.57 11.06
CA LEU A 135 21.60 19.16 11.48
C LEU A 135 22.71 18.92 12.52
N GLU A 136 23.90 19.50 12.31
CA GLU A 136 25.05 19.33 13.20
C GLU A 136 24.96 20.18 14.47
N ASN A 137 24.42 21.40 14.40
CA ASN A 137 24.60 22.40 15.47
C ASN A 137 23.31 22.80 16.22
N LYS A 138 22.12 22.54 15.68
CA LYS A 138 20.84 22.98 16.27
C LYS A 138 19.97 21.85 16.78
N ILE A 139 20.27 20.62 16.37
CA ILE A 139 19.46 19.45 16.71
C ILE A 139 20.20 18.62 17.76
N ASN A 140 19.70 18.65 18.99
CA ASN A 140 20.12 17.76 20.07
C ASN A 140 19.01 16.74 20.32
N LEU A 141 19.32 15.46 20.12
CA LEU A 141 18.36 14.35 20.22
C LEU A 141 18.95 13.26 21.11
N ASP A 142 18.10 12.66 21.92
CA ASP A 142 18.47 11.49 22.73
C ASP A 142 18.55 10.22 21.87
N ILE A 143 19.33 9.24 22.31
CA ILE A 143 19.51 7.94 21.65
C ILE A 143 18.20 7.17 21.49
N ASP A 144 17.23 7.42 22.36
CA ASP A 144 15.89 6.82 22.32
C ASP A 144 15.01 7.41 21.21
N GLN A 145 15.36 8.58 20.67
CA GLN A 145 14.64 9.23 19.56
C GLN A 145 15.09 8.70 18.19
N LYS A 146 15.13 7.36 18.04
CA LYS A 146 15.72 6.68 16.88
C LYS A 146 15.17 7.16 15.53
N SER A 147 13.86 7.40 15.41
CA SER A 147 13.27 7.88 14.14
C SER A 147 13.80 9.26 13.73
N LEU A 148 13.99 10.17 14.70
CA LEU A 148 14.52 11.51 14.44
C LEU A 148 16.02 11.47 14.17
N LEU A 149 16.77 10.64 14.91
CA LEU A 149 18.18 10.39 14.63
C LEU A 149 18.38 9.79 13.24
N PHE A 150 17.49 8.89 12.81
CA PHE A 150 17.53 8.32 11.47
C PHE A 150 17.37 9.40 10.40
N GLN A 151 16.33 10.26 10.49
CA GLN A 151 16.15 11.38 9.57
C GLN A 151 17.37 12.32 9.58
N LYS A 152 17.87 12.69 10.78
CA LYS A 152 19.06 13.54 10.91
C LYS A 152 20.27 12.97 10.17
N TYR A 153 20.61 11.71 10.40
CA TYR A 153 21.76 11.08 9.75
C TYR A 153 21.51 10.81 8.27
N TYR A 154 20.28 10.44 7.88
CA TYR A 154 19.88 10.29 6.49
C TYR A 154 20.20 11.56 5.70
N TYR A 155 19.69 12.71 6.17
CA TYR A 155 19.92 13.98 5.48
C TYR A 155 21.38 14.44 5.57
N LEU A 156 22.11 14.17 6.66
CA LEU A 156 23.55 14.43 6.70
C LEU A 156 24.30 13.61 5.64
N ILE A 157 23.95 12.34 5.43
CA ILE A 157 24.56 11.49 4.40
C ILE A 157 24.22 12.03 3.02
N LYS A 158 22.94 12.26 2.70
CA LYS A 158 22.51 12.78 1.39
C LYS A 158 23.17 14.12 1.04
N ASN A 159 23.19 15.06 1.98
CA ASN A 159 23.87 16.34 1.81
C ASN A 159 25.37 16.18 1.52
N ASN A 160 26.07 15.32 2.26
CA ASN A 160 27.51 15.11 2.06
C ASN A 160 27.80 14.36 0.75
N LEU A 161 26.95 13.43 0.32
CA LEU A 161 27.07 12.78 -0.99
C LEU A 161 26.88 13.77 -2.14
N ASP A 162 25.88 14.65 -2.07
CA ASP A 162 25.65 15.68 -3.10
C ASP A 162 26.83 16.68 -3.17
N LEU A 163 27.48 16.97 -2.04
CA LEU A 163 28.70 17.78 -1.96
C LEU A 163 30.00 17.00 -2.21
N LYS A 164 29.93 15.70 -2.52
CA LYS A 164 31.07 14.79 -2.72
C LYS A 164 32.03 14.69 -1.52
N LYS A 165 31.54 14.88 -0.30
CA LYS A 165 32.26 14.73 0.97
C LYS A 165 32.15 13.29 1.50
N ILE A 166 32.83 12.36 0.83
CA ILE A 166 32.67 10.91 1.03
C ILE A 166 32.99 10.46 2.45
N GLU A 167 34.10 10.92 3.04
CA GLU A 167 34.50 10.55 4.42
C GLU A 167 33.45 10.94 5.46
N LYS A 168 32.80 12.09 5.27
CA LYS A 168 31.71 12.55 6.16
C LYS A 168 30.45 11.71 5.97
N ALA A 169 30.12 11.35 4.73
CA ALA A 169 29.00 10.45 4.47
C ALA A 169 29.22 9.07 5.12
N GLU A 170 30.44 8.51 5.06
CA GLU A 170 30.83 7.27 5.75
C GLU A 170 30.68 7.38 7.27
N GLU A 171 31.15 8.48 7.87
CA GLU A 171 31.03 8.75 9.31
C GLU A 171 29.57 8.66 9.76
N TYR A 172 28.67 9.32 9.03
CA TYR A 172 27.24 9.32 9.35
C TYR A 172 26.56 8.00 9.00
N LEU A 173 27.02 7.27 7.98
CA LEU A 173 26.54 5.94 7.63
C LEU A 173 26.81 4.91 8.76
N MET A 174 27.95 5.01 9.43
CA MET A 174 28.21 4.19 10.62
C MET A 174 27.22 4.52 11.76
N LYS A 175 26.94 5.81 11.98
CA LYS A 175 26.00 6.26 13.02
C LYS A 175 24.56 5.80 12.75
N ILE A 176 24.08 5.93 11.50
CA ILE A 176 22.72 5.50 11.13
C ILE A 176 22.56 3.98 11.21
N THR A 177 23.60 3.21 10.87
CA THR A 177 23.60 1.73 10.93
C THR A 177 23.38 1.23 12.36
N ASN A 178 23.94 1.91 13.35
CA ASN A 178 23.81 1.56 14.77
C ASN A 178 22.38 1.72 15.32
N LEU A 179 21.50 2.47 14.63
CA LEU A 179 20.10 2.65 15.06
C LEU A 179 19.26 1.38 14.88
N LYS A 180 19.68 0.48 14.00
CA LYS A 180 19.01 -0.80 13.68
C LYS A 180 17.55 -0.65 13.21
N ILE A 181 17.21 0.44 12.55
CA ILE A 181 15.89 0.68 11.95
C ILE A 181 16.01 0.99 10.46
N ASN A 182 14.97 0.68 9.69
CA ASN A 182 14.89 0.90 8.24
C ASN A 182 16.12 0.39 7.45
N GLN A 183 16.48 -0.88 7.66
CA GLN A 183 17.71 -1.49 7.10
C GLN A 183 17.78 -1.42 5.58
N SER A 184 16.66 -1.57 4.89
CA SER A 184 16.61 -1.46 3.43
C SER A 184 17.16 -0.12 2.95
N GLU A 185 16.79 0.97 3.62
CA GLU A 185 17.26 2.32 3.30
C GLU A 185 18.74 2.53 3.62
N ILE A 186 19.23 1.94 4.72
CA ILE A 186 20.67 1.97 5.06
C ILE A 186 21.48 1.29 3.96
N TYR A 187 21.03 0.15 3.44
CA TYR A 187 21.68 -0.51 2.32
C TYR A 187 21.63 0.32 1.03
N LEU A 188 20.55 1.07 0.77
CA LEU A 188 20.50 1.99 -0.38
C LEU A 188 21.53 3.12 -0.25
N LEU A 189 21.66 3.73 0.93
CA LEU A 189 22.69 4.74 1.20
C LEU A 189 24.11 4.16 1.03
N SER A 190 24.35 2.94 1.52
CA SER A 190 25.61 2.22 1.31
C SER A 190 25.89 1.94 -0.17
N ALA A 191 24.86 1.60 -0.96
CA ALA A 191 24.98 1.37 -2.40
C ALA A 191 25.33 2.66 -3.14
N GLU A 192 24.69 3.79 -2.81
CA GLU A 192 25.00 5.11 -3.36
C GLU A 192 26.46 5.50 -3.06
N LEU A 193 26.88 5.39 -1.81
CA LEU A 193 28.24 5.68 -1.38
C LEU A 193 29.28 4.86 -2.17
N ASN A 194 29.09 3.53 -2.23
CA ASN A 194 30.01 2.64 -2.96
C ASN A 194 30.02 2.95 -4.46
N ARG A 195 28.88 3.34 -5.04
CA ARG A 195 28.82 3.80 -6.43
C ARG A 195 29.65 5.07 -6.64
N TYR A 196 29.61 6.04 -5.72
CA TYR A 196 30.45 7.25 -5.80
C TYR A 196 31.95 6.94 -5.71
N GLN A 197 32.33 5.89 -4.98
CA GLN A 197 33.70 5.43 -4.85
C GLN A 197 34.15 4.50 -6.01
N ASN A 198 33.27 4.22 -6.98
CA ASN A 198 33.47 3.24 -8.04
C ASN A 198 33.64 1.79 -7.54
N ASN A 199 33.19 1.47 -6.33
CA ASN A 199 33.14 0.13 -5.75
C ASN A 199 31.89 -0.62 -6.25
N PHE A 200 31.77 -0.82 -7.55
CA PHE A 200 30.53 -1.25 -8.20
C PHE A 200 30.02 -2.63 -7.73
N LYS A 201 30.92 -3.59 -7.48
CA LYS A 201 30.55 -4.90 -6.94
C LYS A 201 29.93 -4.79 -5.53
N GLN A 202 30.51 -3.96 -4.67
CA GLN A 202 29.97 -3.71 -3.33
C GLN A 202 28.64 -2.94 -3.41
N ALA A 203 28.51 -2.01 -4.36
CA ALA A 203 27.24 -1.31 -4.61
C ALA A 203 26.14 -2.29 -5.05
N PHE A 204 26.46 -3.25 -5.92
CA PHE A 204 25.55 -4.34 -6.30
C PHE A 204 25.09 -5.17 -5.09
N GLU A 205 26.02 -5.62 -4.24
CA GLU A 205 25.69 -6.38 -3.03
C GLU A 205 24.78 -5.59 -2.08
N ASN A 206 25.04 -4.28 -1.94
CA ASN A 206 24.19 -3.39 -1.14
C ASN A 206 22.79 -3.23 -1.74
N TYR A 207 22.65 -3.03 -3.06
CA TYR A 207 21.32 -3.03 -3.70
C TYR A 207 20.60 -4.36 -3.51
N GLN A 208 21.31 -5.48 -3.62
CA GLN A 208 20.75 -6.79 -3.38
C GLN A 208 20.26 -6.91 -1.92
N ALA A 209 21.05 -6.51 -0.93
CA ALA A 209 20.66 -6.50 0.48
C ALA A 209 19.44 -5.60 0.73
N ALA A 210 19.39 -4.41 0.10
CA ALA A 210 18.24 -3.51 0.17
C ALA A 210 16.95 -4.18 -0.33
N TYR A 211 17.01 -4.88 -1.47
CA TYR A 211 15.89 -5.65 -2.03
C TYR A 211 15.49 -6.83 -1.14
N GLN A 212 16.44 -7.54 -0.53
CA GLN A 212 16.15 -8.64 0.39
C GLN A 212 15.41 -8.14 1.64
N ALA A 213 15.81 -6.98 2.16
CA ALA A 213 15.16 -6.31 3.28
C ALA A 213 13.76 -5.75 2.92
N ASN A 214 13.55 -5.34 1.66
CA ASN A 214 12.27 -4.88 1.16
C ASN A 214 11.98 -5.35 -0.28
N ARG A 215 11.27 -6.48 -0.40
CA ARG A 215 10.94 -7.13 -1.68
C ARG A 215 10.04 -6.33 -2.61
N SER A 216 9.43 -5.24 -2.14
CA SER A 216 8.58 -4.39 -2.98
C SER A 216 9.37 -3.57 -4.00
N GLN A 217 10.66 -3.33 -3.76
CA GLN A 217 11.53 -2.48 -4.59
C GLN A 217 12.12 -3.22 -5.80
N THR A 218 11.24 -3.82 -6.60
CA THR A 218 11.65 -4.61 -7.79
C THR A 218 12.31 -3.77 -8.89
N TYR A 219 12.14 -2.45 -8.87
CA TYR A 219 12.85 -1.53 -9.77
C TYR A 219 14.38 -1.52 -9.54
N LEU A 220 14.86 -1.98 -8.39
CA LEU A 220 16.29 -2.09 -8.09
C LEU A 220 17.03 -3.09 -8.98
N PHE A 221 16.34 -4.00 -9.67
CA PHE A 221 16.99 -4.89 -10.63
C PHE A 221 17.71 -4.14 -11.74
N LYS A 222 17.20 -2.96 -12.15
CA LYS A 222 17.91 -2.07 -13.08
C LYS A 222 19.23 -1.60 -12.47
N ASN A 223 19.22 -1.09 -11.24
CA ASN A 223 20.43 -0.60 -10.56
C ASN A 223 21.45 -1.72 -10.36
N MET A 224 20.99 -2.93 -10.01
CA MET A 224 21.86 -4.10 -9.91
C MET A 224 22.49 -4.47 -11.25
N ALA A 225 21.72 -4.45 -12.34
CA ALA A 225 22.24 -4.68 -13.69
C ALA A 225 23.32 -3.65 -14.03
N GLU A 226 23.03 -2.35 -13.87
CA GLU A 226 23.97 -1.25 -14.14
C GLU A 226 25.27 -1.38 -13.33
N MET A 227 25.19 -1.74 -12.05
CA MET A 227 26.39 -1.93 -11.22
C MET A 227 27.24 -3.11 -11.71
N LEU A 228 26.62 -4.21 -12.15
CA LEU A 228 27.33 -5.35 -12.73
C LEU A 228 27.98 -4.99 -14.08
N GLU A 229 27.31 -4.18 -14.92
CA GLU A 229 27.91 -3.68 -16.17
C GLU A 229 29.18 -2.87 -15.89
N LEU A 230 29.12 -1.95 -14.91
CA LEU A 230 30.26 -1.12 -14.51
C LEU A 230 31.38 -1.95 -13.86
N ALA A 231 31.05 -3.08 -13.21
CA ALA A 231 32.01 -4.03 -12.67
C ALA A 231 32.62 -4.97 -13.74
N GLY A 232 32.09 -4.97 -14.96
CA GLY A 232 32.51 -5.89 -16.04
C GLY A 232 31.88 -7.29 -15.97
N GLU A 233 30.87 -7.51 -15.12
CA GLU A 233 30.19 -8.79 -14.90
C GLU A 233 29.01 -8.96 -15.89
N GLU A 234 29.34 -9.03 -17.17
CA GLU A 234 28.38 -8.88 -18.28
C GLU A 234 27.26 -9.93 -18.31
N ILE A 235 27.55 -11.20 -17.99
CA ILE A 235 26.55 -12.28 -17.99
C ILE A 235 25.58 -12.14 -16.82
N GLU A 236 26.07 -11.72 -15.65
CA GLU A 236 25.18 -11.45 -14.51
C GLU A 236 24.33 -10.21 -14.78
N ALA A 237 24.90 -9.16 -15.37
CA ALA A 237 24.15 -7.97 -15.77
C ALA A 237 23.00 -8.31 -16.73
N TYR A 238 23.25 -9.18 -17.72
CA TYR A 238 22.21 -9.70 -18.61
C TYR A 238 21.04 -10.35 -17.85
N ASN A 239 21.32 -11.20 -16.85
CA ASN A 239 20.28 -11.86 -16.05
C ASN A 239 19.42 -10.84 -15.26
N TYR A 240 20.04 -9.77 -14.75
CA TYR A 240 19.30 -8.70 -14.06
C TYR A 240 18.53 -7.79 -15.02
N TRP A 241 18.99 -7.59 -16.26
CA TRP A 241 18.18 -6.95 -17.30
C TRP A 241 16.96 -7.78 -17.67
N GLN A 242 17.08 -9.11 -17.77
CA GLN A 242 15.93 -10.00 -17.96
C GLN A 242 14.93 -9.90 -16.80
N ARG A 243 15.41 -9.84 -15.55
CA ARG A 243 14.55 -9.61 -14.37
C ARG A 243 13.87 -8.25 -14.41
N THR A 244 14.59 -7.19 -14.81
CA THR A 244 14.02 -5.85 -14.96
C THR A 244 12.84 -5.88 -15.94
N LEU A 245 13.02 -6.55 -17.09
CA LEU A 245 11.97 -6.72 -18.09
C LEU A 245 10.79 -7.58 -17.57
N SER A 246 11.07 -8.71 -16.91
CA SER A 246 10.03 -9.64 -16.45
C SER A 246 9.12 -9.05 -15.36
N TYR A 247 9.67 -8.18 -14.51
CA TYR A 247 8.90 -7.40 -13.52
C TYR A 247 8.23 -6.15 -14.14
N GLY A 248 8.35 -5.97 -15.45
CA GLY A 248 7.66 -4.93 -16.21
C GLY A 248 8.22 -3.53 -15.97
N TRP A 249 9.52 -3.40 -15.73
CA TRP A 249 10.22 -2.13 -15.53
C TRP A 249 11.07 -1.78 -16.75
N PHE A 250 11.11 -0.48 -17.10
CA PHE A 250 12.00 0.09 -18.11
C PHE A 250 12.09 -0.74 -19.40
N ARG A 251 10.94 -1.19 -19.92
CA ARG A 251 10.85 -2.20 -21.00
C ARG A 251 11.79 -1.92 -22.16
N ASP A 252 11.75 -0.71 -22.72
CA ASP A 252 12.56 -0.38 -23.91
C ASP A 252 14.07 -0.44 -23.62
N LEU A 253 14.51 0.10 -22.48
CA LEU A 253 15.90 0.03 -22.03
C LEU A 253 16.33 -1.42 -21.80
N ALA A 254 15.51 -2.20 -21.08
CA ALA A 254 15.82 -3.60 -20.80
C ALA A 254 15.89 -4.43 -22.09
N TYR A 255 14.95 -4.23 -23.03
CA TYR A 255 14.99 -4.85 -24.35
C TYR A 255 16.25 -4.48 -25.13
N GLN A 256 16.60 -3.20 -25.17
CA GLN A 256 17.80 -2.72 -25.85
C GLN A 256 19.07 -3.38 -25.27
N LYS A 257 19.19 -3.43 -23.95
CA LYS A 257 20.32 -4.03 -23.23
C LYS A 257 20.40 -5.54 -23.45
N ILE A 258 19.28 -6.26 -23.34
CA ILE A 258 19.18 -7.70 -23.61
C ILE A 258 19.65 -7.99 -25.04
N ASN A 259 19.15 -7.24 -26.03
CA ASN A 259 19.53 -7.42 -27.44
C ASN A 259 21.02 -7.12 -27.67
N GLN A 260 21.57 -6.09 -27.01
CA GLN A 260 23.00 -5.79 -27.07
C GLN A 260 23.85 -6.97 -26.58
N TYR A 261 23.50 -7.54 -25.42
CA TYR A 261 24.20 -8.71 -24.88
C TYR A 261 24.05 -9.95 -25.76
N GLN A 262 22.86 -10.21 -26.29
CA GLN A 262 22.61 -11.32 -27.20
C GLN A 262 23.37 -11.20 -28.52
N ASN A 263 23.59 -9.99 -29.02
CA ASN A 263 24.40 -9.77 -30.22
C ASN A 263 25.90 -9.95 -29.93
N LYS A 264 26.37 -9.53 -28.75
CA LYS A 264 27.76 -9.72 -28.31
C LYS A 264 28.07 -11.18 -27.96
N TYR A 265 27.10 -11.87 -27.37
CA TYR A 265 27.16 -13.26 -26.94
C TYR A 265 26.01 -14.02 -27.58
N PRO A 266 26.14 -14.47 -28.85
CA PRO A 266 25.09 -15.19 -29.56
C PRO A 266 24.56 -16.43 -28.83
N GLN A 267 25.37 -17.05 -27.96
CA GLN A 267 24.94 -18.16 -27.10
C GLN A 267 23.90 -17.77 -26.03
N LEU A 268 23.74 -16.47 -25.73
CA LEU A 268 22.68 -15.97 -24.85
C LEU A 268 21.37 -15.75 -25.61
N LYS A 269 21.40 -15.73 -26.95
CA LYS A 269 20.15 -15.77 -27.70
C LYS A 269 19.43 -17.06 -27.31
N PRO A 270 18.11 -16.99 -27.08
CA PRO A 270 17.32 -18.20 -27.09
C PRO A 270 17.63 -18.88 -28.43
N ASP A 271 18.24 -20.04 -28.37
CA ASP A 271 18.52 -20.86 -29.54
C ASP A 271 17.14 -21.09 -30.22
N GLU A 272 16.95 -20.70 -31.49
CA GLU A 272 15.62 -20.86 -32.10
C GLU A 272 15.29 -22.34 -32.33
N ASP A 273 16.33 -23.18 -32.50
CA ASP A 273 16.26 -24.63 -32.62
C ASP A 273 16.34 -25.33 -31.25
N LYS A 274 16.98 -24.71 -30.25
CA LYS A 274 16.79 -25.00 -28.82
C LYS A 274 16.07 -23.86 -28.10
N LYS A 275 14.82 -23.57 -28.51
CA LYS A 275 13.82 -23.53 -27.45
C LYS A 275 14.06 -24.87 -26.80
N ASP A 276 14.58 -24.91 -25.57
CA ASP A 276 14.33 -26.09 -24.75
C ASP A 276 12.84 -26.30 -24.93
N LYS A 277 12.44 -27.26 -25.77
CA LYS A 277 11.10 -27.80 -25.75
C LYS A 277 11.03 -28.22 -24.30
N PRO A 278 10.34 -27.47 -23.42
CA PRO A 278 10.60 -27.49 -21.99
C PRO A 278 10.56 -28.93 -21.52
N GLU A 279 11.74 -29.54 -21.38
CA GLU A 279 12.02 -30.97 -21.42
C GLU A 279 10.86 -31.86 -21.91
N GLU A 280 10.19 -31.55 -23.05
CA GLU A 280 8.77 -31.88 -23.33
C GLU A 280 8.07 -32.59 -22.15
N ILE A 281 7.94 -31.91 -20.99
CA ILE A 281 7.57 -32.57 -19.73
C ILE A 281 6.27 -33.28 -20.03
N ASN A 282 6.29 -34.61 -20.02
CA ASN A 282 5.10 -35.38 -20.31
C ASN A 282 4.05 -34.91 -19.29
N PRO A 283 3.02 -34.15 -19.71
CA PRO A 283 2.09 -33.57 -18.76
C PRO A 283 1.33 -34.67 -18.01
N PHE A 284 1.34 -35.90 -18.54
CA PHE A 284 0.75 -37.07 -17.92
C PHE A 284 1.65 -37.79 -16.92
N ALA A 285 2.96 -37.48 -16.89
CA ALA A 285 3.91 -37.98 -15.90
C ALA A 285 3.98 -37.12 -14.63
N LEU A 286 3.28 -35.98 -14.59
CA LEU A 286 3.28 -35.09 -13.43
C LEU A 286 2.47 -35.66 -12.26
N GLU A 287 3.07 -35.71 -11.08
CA GLU A 287 2.39 -36.14 -9.85
C GLU A 287 1.75 -34.95 -9.12
N ALA A 288 0.49 -35.11 -8.72
CA ALA A 288 -0.21 -34.12 -7.91
C ALA A 288 0.14 -34.31 -6.43
N SER A 289 0.47 -33.21 -5.74
CA SER A 289 0.65 -33.19 -4.29
C SER A 289 -0.71 -33.00 -3.63
N TRP A 290 -1.47 -34.09 -3.50
CA TRP A 290 -2.81 -34.08 -2.91
C TRP A 290 -2.76 -33.85 -1.41
N ARG A 291 -3.62 -32.96 -0.91
CA ARG A 291 -3.98 -32.85 0.50
C ARG A 291 -5.30 -33.58 0.75
N GLU A 292 -5.37 -34.27 1.88
CA GLU A 292 -6.61 -34.88 2.35
C GLU A 292 -7.67 -33.81 2.59
N VAL A 293 -8.88 -34.07 2.14
CA VAL A 293 -10.00 -33.14 2.19
C VAL A 293 -10.89 -33.57 3.34
N GLU A 294 -10.84 -32.82 4.45
CA GLU A 294 -11.71 -33.09 5.59
C GLU A 294 -13.18 -32.91 5.19
N GLU A 295 -14.02 -33.87 5.59
CA GLU A 295 -15.47 -33.80 5.38
C GLU A 295 -16.08 -32.73 6.27
N ILE A 296 -16.98 -31.94 5.70
CA ILE A 296 -17.71 -30.89 6.42
C ILE A 296 -19.07 -31.48 6.81
N ASN A 297 -19.16 -32.03 8.02
CA ASN A 297 -20.37 -32.68 8.52
C ASN A 297 -21.48 -31.66 8.85
N ASN A 298 -22.73 -32.03 8.59
CA ASN A 298 -23.94 -31.26 8.95
C ASN A 298 -24.06 -29.85 8.34
N GLN A 299 -23.42 -29.60 7.18
CA GLN A 299 -23.53 -28.31 6.51
C GLN A 299 -24.95 -28.08 5.98
N LYS A 300 -25.51 -26.89 6.20
CA LYS A 300 -26.70 -26.46 5.44
C LYS A 300 -26.28 -26.22 3.99
N LYS A 301 -27.13 -26.61 3.03
CA LYS A 301 -26.93 -26.18 1.64
C LYS A 301 -26.99 -24.66 1.59
N THR A 302 -25.91 -24.06 1.10
CA THR A 302 -25.76 -22.61 0.98
C THR A 302 -25.76 -22.19 -0.49
N GLN A 303 -25.73 -20.87 -0.73
CA GLN A 303 -25.60 -20.29 -2.06
C GLN A 303 -24.44 -20.94 -2.86
N MET A 304 -24.76 -21.45 -4.06
CA MET A 304 -23.76 -21.89 -5.03
C MET A 304 -23.10 -20.68 -5.69
N LEU A 305 -21.77 -20.71 -5.76
CA LEU A 305 -20.93 -19.66 -6.31
C LEU A 305 -20.23 -20.12 -7.57
N ARG A 306 -19.97 -19.19 -8.50
CA ARG A 306 -19.07 -19.37 -9.64
C ARG A 306 -17.84 -18.47 -9.44
N ILE A 307 -16.69 -19.05 -9.13
CA ILE A 307 -15.45 -18.31 -8.87
C ILE A 307 -14.51 -18.41 -10.07
N GLY A 308 -14.20 -17.31 -10.73
CA GLY A 308 -13.23 -17.25 -11.83
C GLY A 308 -11.81 -17.53 -11.33
N LEU A 309 -11.24 -18.66 -11.76
CA LEU A 309 -9.90 -19.09 -11.35
C LEU A 309 -8.80 -18.59 -12.29
N GLN A 310 -8.98 -18.77 -13.61
CA GLN A 310 -8.02 -18.31 -14.62
C GLN A 310 -8.74 -18.04 -15.93
N GLU A 311 -8.48 -16.88 -16.53
CA GLU A 311 -8.98 -16.49 -17.86
C GLU A 311 -7.95 -16.78 -18.96
N ASN A 312 -8.39 -16.68 -20.22
CA ASN A 312 -7.54 -16.72 -21.41
C ASN A 312 -6.72 -18.02 -21.56
N ASN A 313 -7.28 -19.15 -21.13
CA ASN A 313 -6.64 -20.45 -21.23
C ASN A 313 -6.77 -21.01 -22.64
N LYS A 314 -5.70 -21.60 -23.16
CA LYS A 314 -5.74 -22.48 -24.35
C LYS A 314 -5.53 -23.94 -23.99
N HIS A 315 -4.80 -24.19 -22.90
CA HIS A 315 -4.47 -25.49 -22.37
C HIS A 315 -4.66 -25.48 -20.85
N LEU A 316 -5.17 -26.57 -20.29
CA LEU A 316 -5.32 -26.75 -18.84
C LEU A 316 -5.10 -28.20 -18.45
N LEU A 317 -4.04 -28.47 -17.69
CA LEU A 317 -3.78 -29.78 -17.12
C LEU A 317 -4.44 -29.89 -15.74
N PHE A 318 -5.19 -30.97 -15.52
CA PHE A 318 -5.89 -31.20 -14.27
C PHE A 318 -6.01 -32.68 -13.88
N GLN A 319 -6.36 -32.93 -12.62
CA GLN A 319 -6.80 -34.23 -12.10
C GLN A 319 -8.06 -34.06 -11.24
N TYR A 320 -8.81 -35.13 -11.04
CA TYR A 320 -9.83 -35.23 -9.98
C TYR A 320 -9.45 -36.26 -8.93
N SER A 321 -9.81 -36.04 -7.68
CA SER A 321 -9.56 -36.99 -6.59
C SER A 321 -10.41 -38.27 -6.70
N ALA A 322 -11.50 -38.21 -7.46
CA ALA A 322 -12.52 -39.25 -7.67
C ALA A 322 -12.89 -39.38 -9.16
N PRO A 323 -13.57 -40.46 -9.59
CA PRO A 323 -14.09 -40.55 -10.97
C PRO A 323 -15.03 -39.38 -11.26
N PHE A 324 -14.94 -38.81 -12.46
CA PHE A 324 -15.69 -37.59 -12.82
C PHE A 324 -16.40 -37.74 -14.16
N SER A 325 -17.36 -36.85 -14.40
CA SER A 325 -18.09 -36.73 -15.66
C SER A 325 -17.92 -35.33 -16.24
N VAL A 326 -17.79 -35.24 -17.56
CA VAL A 326 -17.96 -33.99 -18.30
C VAL A 326 -19.39 -33.98 -18.83
N VAL A 327 -20.11 -32.90 -18.54
CA VAL A 327 -21.51 -32.70 -18.87
C VAL A 327 -21.68 -31.45 -19.72
N TYR A 328 -22.44 -31.60 -20.80
CA TYR A 328 -22.92 -30.52 -21.64
C TYR A 328 -24.42 -30.69 -21.84
N ASP A 329 -25.20 -29.63 -21.62
CA ASP A 329 -26.65 -29.62 -21.79
C ASP A 329 -27.35 -30.81 -21.08
N GLY A 330 -26.95 -31.05 -19.82
CA GLY A 330 -27.47 -32.14 -18.98
C GLY A 330 -27.06 -33.56 -19.39
N LYS A 331 -26.28 -33.74 -20.45
CA LYS A 331 -25.81 -35.04 -20.94
C LYS A 331 -24.35 -35.27 -20.61
N ILE A 332 -24.04 -36.45 -20.08
CA ILE A 332 -22.66 -36.90 -19.88
C ILE A 332 -22.04 -37.19 -21.24
N ILE A 333 -21.03 -36.41 -21.62
CA ILE A 333 -20.30 -36.54 -22.90
C ILE A 333 -18.94 -37.23 -22.72
N TYR A 334 -18.43 -37.31 -21.48
CA TYR A 334 -17.17 -38.00 -21.17
C TYR A 334 -17.16 -38.47 -19.70
N ARG A 335 -16.45 -39.58 -19.42
CA ARG A 335 -16.18 -40.06 -18.06
C ARG A 335 -14.68 -40.22 -17.85
N GLY A 336 -14.17 -39.59 -16.81
CA GLY A 336 -12.77 -39.66 -16.40
C GLY A 336 -12.58 -40.49 -15.13
N GLN A 337 -11.36 -40.99 -14.97
CA GLN A 337 -10.92 -41.78 -13.81
C GLN A 337 -10.29 -40.85 -12.76
N ALA A 338 -10.32 -41.31 -11.51
CA ALA A 338 -9.66 -40.62 -10.40
C ALA A 338 -8.13 -40.60 -10.58
N LYS A 339 -7.49 -39.52 -10.12
CA LYS A 339 -6.04 -39.34 -9.99
C LYS A 339 -5.23 -39.62 -11.27
N LYS A 340 -5.87 -39.42 -12.43
CA LYS A 340 -5.21 -39.42 -13.74
C LYS A 340 -5.11 -37.99 -14.27
N ASN A 341 -4.04 -37.74 -15.02
CA ASN A 341 -3.81 -36.47 -15.69
C ASN A 341 -4.68 -36.35 -16.95
N TYR A 342 -5.36 -35.21 -17.06
CA TYR A 342 -6.18 -34.85 -18.20
C TYR A 342 -5.80 -33.46 -18.68
N LEU A 343 -5.58 -33.30 -19.99
CA LEU A 343 -5.31 -32.03 -20.63
C LEU A 343 -6.56 -31.57 -21.39
N LEU A 344 -7.11 -30.41 -21.02
CA LEU A 344 -8.04 -29.69 -21.88
C LEU A 344 -7.27 -28.82 -22.85
N GLU A 345 -7.68 -28.81 -24.11
CA GLU A 345 -7.08 -27.99 -25.15
C GLU A 345 -8.11 -27.52 -26.17
N ILE A 346 -7.95 -26.28 -26.64
CA ILE A 346 -8.70 -25.77 -27.79
C ILE A 346 -7.90 -26.00 -29.06
N ASP A 347 -8.55 -26.60 -30.04
CA ASP A 347 -7.99 -26.80 -31.37
C ASP A 347 -9.10 -26.66 -32.41
N ALA A 348 -8.82 -25.91 -33.48
CA ALA A 348 -9.77 -25.63 -34.58
C ALA A 348 -11.21 -25.27 -34.12
N GLY A 349 -11.35 -24.43 -33.08
CA GLY A 349 -12.66 -24.00 -32.57
C GLY A 349 -13.46 -25.08 -31.83
N SER A 350 -12.81 -26.17 -31.43
CA SER A 350 -13.38 -27.25 -30.63
C SER A 350 -12.59 -27.45 -29.33
N LEU A 351 -13.27 -27.85 -28.27
CA LEU A 351 -12.65 -28.26 -27.02
C LEU A 351 -12.38 -29.77 -27.05
N PHE A 352 -11.17 -30.16 -26.67
CA PHE A 352 -10.74 -31.54 -26.55
C PHE A 352 -10.32 -31.84 -25.11
N ILE A 353 -10.51 -33.10 -24.70
CA ILE A 353 -9.88 -33.68 -23.52
C ILE A 353 -8.90 -34.76 -23.97
N ARG A 354 -7.68 -34.70 -23.47
CA ARG A 354 -6.57 -35.59 -23.87
C ARG A 354 -5.99 -36.27 -22.63
N THR A 355 -5.72 -37.57 -22.76
CA THR A 355 -4.88 -38.38 -21.88
C THR A 355 -3.60 -38.76 -22.63
N GLU A 356 -2.72 -39.52 -21.99
CA GLU A 356 -1.53 -40.07 -22.66
C GLU A 356 -1.89 -40.95 -23.88
N GLU A 357 -2.96 -41.72 -23.76
CA GLU A 357 -3.37 -42.71 -24.77
C GLU A 357 -4.40 -42.18 -25.79
N ASN A 358 -5.23 -41.20 -25.40
CA ASN A 358 -6.44 -40.85 -26.14
C ASN A 358 -6.68 -39.35 -26.22
N ARG A 359 -7.27 -38.89 -27.33
CA ARG A 359 -7.73 -37.52 -27.52
C ARG A 359 -9.18 -37.52 -27.98
N VAL A 360 -10.06 -36.91 -27.19
CA VAL A 360 -11.51 -36.95 -27.42
C VAL A 360 -12.04 -35.52 -27.60
N LYS A 361 -12.79 -35.30 -28.69
CA LYS A 361 -13.50 -34.05 -28.92
C LYS A 361 -14.73 -33.98 -28.01
N LEU A 362 -14.81 -32.94 -27.18
CA LEU A 362 -15.96 -32.70 -26.31
C LEU A 362 -17.07 -31.92 -27.04
N GLY A 363 -16.71 -30.92 -27.85
CA GLY A 363 -17.67 -30.10 -28.58
C GLY A 363 -17.08 -28.77 -29.04
N SER A 364 -17.93 -27.76 -29.30
CA SER A 364 -17.47 -26.41 -29.67
C SER A 364 -16.78 -25.71 -28.50
N SER A 365 -15.69 -24.98 -28.76
CA SER A 365 -14.96 -24.18 -27.76
C SER A 365 -15.64 -22.85 -27.40
N LYS A 366 -16.86 -22.60 -27.91
CA LYS A 366 -17.71 -21.45 -27.53
C LYS A 366 -18.76 -21.79 -26.48
N LEU A 367 -18.81 -23.06 -26.07
CA LEU A 367 -19.83 -23.58 -25.16
C LEU A 367 -19.28 -23.70 -23.75
N GLU A 368 -20.20 -23.86 -22.79
CA GLU A 368 -19.88 -24.13 -21.39
C GLU A 368 -19.98 -25.63 -21.08
N TYR A 369 -18.99 -26.17 -20.38
CA TYR A 369 -18.96 -27.57 -19.95
C TYR A 369 -18.80 -27.66 -18.44
N GLN A 370 -19.61 -28.49 -17.79
CA GLN A 370 -19.48 -28.80 -16.36
C GLN A 370 -18.64 -30.07 -16.21
N ILE A 371 -17.70 -30.06 -15.28
CA ILE A 371 -16.91 -31.23 -14.90
C ILE A 371 -17.10 -31.41 -13.41
N TYR A 372 -17.60 -32.57 -13.00
CA TYR A 372 -17.87 -32.86 -11.59
C TYR A 372 -17.74 -34.35 -11.29
N SER A 373 -17.52 -34.68 -10.01
CA SER A 373 -17.66 -36.04 -9.50
C SER A 373 -18.98 -36.17 -8.74
N SER A 374 -19.61 -37.35 -8.83
CA SER A 374 -20.77 -37.68 -8.00
C SER A 374 -20.38 -38.11 -6.58
N GLN A 375 -19.07 -38.27 -6.30
CA GLN A 375 -18.60 -38.54 -4.95
C GLN A 375 -18.55 -37.24 -4.16
N GLU A 376 -19.17 -37.25 -2.98
CA GLU A 376 -19.10 -36.15 -2.02
C GLU A 376 -17.64 -35.89 -1.62
N ASN A 377 -17.34 -34.64 -1.25
CA ASN A 377 -16.00 -34.19 -0.87
C ASN A 377 -14.90 -34.40 -1.93
N SER A 378 -15.29 -34.67 -3.18
CA SER A 378 -14.34 -34.67 -4.29
C SER A 378 -13.71 -33.29 -4.49
N SER A 379 -12.47 -33.30 -4.97
CA SER A 379 -11.69 -32.11 -5.30
C SER A 379 -11.02 -32.29 -6.64
N PHE A 380 -10.65 -31.17 -7.27
CA PHE A 380 -9.85 -31.17 -8.48
C PHE A 380 -8.54 -30.44 -8.25
N TYR A 381 -7.52 -30.89 -8.97
CA TYR A 381 -6.17 -30.35 -8.92
C TYR A 381 -5.82 -29.75 -10.27
N VAL A 382 -5.28 -28.54 -10.28
CA VAL A 382 -4.90 -27.79 -11.49
C VAL A 382 -3.41 -27.47 -11.42
N TYR A 383 -2.71 -27.76 -12.50
CA TYR A 383 -1.29 -27.48 -12.60
C TYR A 383 -1.02 -26.09 -13.17
N ASN A 384 0.03 -25.44 -12.66
CA ASN A 384 0.57 -24.19 -13.18
C ASN A 384 -0.46 -23.06 -13.36
N ILE A 385 -1.39 -22.92 -12.42
CA ILE A 385 -2.36 -21.83 -12.41
C ILE A 385 -1.66 -20.51 -12.05
N SER A 386 -1.89 -19.48 -12.85
CA SER A 386 -1.36 -18.13 -12.63
C SER A 386 -2.08 -17.42 -11.48
N TYR A 387 -1.35 -16.67 -10.67
CA TYR A 387 -1.92 -15.86 -9.60
C TYR A 387 -1.19 -14.53 -9.42
N GLY A 388 -1.86 -13.56 -8.78
CA GLY A 388 -1.26 -12.26 -8.46
C GLY A 388 -0.91 -11.40 -9.68
N GLN A 389 -1.53 -11.65 -10.84
CA GLN A 389 -1.33 -10.90 -12.07
C GLN A 389 -1.44 -9.38 -11.81
N GLY A 390 -0.40 -8.62 -12.16
CA GLY A 390 -0.34 -7.16 -11.95
C GLY A 390 0.15 -6.70 -10.57
N TYR A 391 0.53 -7.62 -9.67
CA TYR A 391 1.15 -7.32 -8.38
C TYR A 391 2.61 -7.79 -8.32
N PHE A 392 3.42 -7.24 -7.41
CA PHE A 392 4.85 -7.60 -7.29
C PHE A 392 5.08 -9.06 -6.85
N TRP A 393 4.04 -9.75 -6.36
CA TRP A 393 4.06 -11.17 -5.97
C TRP A 393 3.40 -12.10 -7.00
N GLN A 394 3.25 -11.64 -8.25
CA GLN A 394 2.76 -12.47 -9.36
C GLN A 394 3.58 -13.76 -9.50
N GLY A 395 2.90 -14.87 -9.78
CA GLY A 395 3.54 -16.16 -10.01
C GLY A 395 2.59 -17.19 -10.63
N SER A 396 3.06 -18.43 -10.73
CA SER A 396 2.24 -19.59 -11.08
C SER A 396 2.56 -20.75 -10.15
N GLY A 397 1.60 -21.65 -9.95
CA GLY A 397 1.77 -22.80 -9.07
C GLY A 397 0.65 -23.80 -9.22
N ASN A 398 0.79 -24.96 -8.57
CA ASN A 398 -0.26 -25.98 -8.59
C ASN A 398 -1.26 -25.74 -7.46
N ARG A 399 -2.54 -26.02 -7.69
CA ARG A 399 -3.60 -25.80 -6.69
C ARG A 399 -4.66 -26.89 -6.70
N GLN A 400 -5.14 -27.24 -5.53
CA GLN A 400 -6.27 -28.15 -5.31
C GLN A 400 -7.49 -27.36 -4.84
N TYR A 401 -8.68 -27.68 -5.33
CA TYR A 401 -9.93 -26.96 -5.07
C TYR A 401 -11.07 -27.92 -4.74
N ARG A 402 -11.93 -27.52 -3.79
CA ARG A 402 -13.22 -28.19 -3.53
C ARG A 402 -14.24 -27.84 -4.63
N GLY A 403 -15.28 -28.65 -4.74
CA GLY A 403 -16.38 -28.43 -5.67
C GLY A 403 -16.04 -28.83 -7.10
N ASN A 404 -16.72 -28.20 -8.05
CA ASN A 404 -16.74 -28.60 -9.46
C ASN A 404 -15.98 -27.61 -10.34
N MET A 405 -15.58 -28.06 -11.53
CA MET A 405 -15.05 -27.18 -12.57
C MET A 405 -16.12 -26.83 -13.59
N ILE A 406 -16.09 -25.59 -14.05
CA ILE A 406 -16.81 -25.14 -15.24
C ILE A 406 -15.76 -24.61 -16.22
N ILE A 407 -15.86 -25.05 -17.47
CA ILE A 407 -15.07 -24.56 -18.59
C ILE A 407 -15.97 -23.68 -19.45
N SER A 408 -15.81 -22.37 -19.35
CA SER A 408 -16.58 -21.39 -20.13
C SER A 408 -15.78 -20.96 -21.37
N GLY A 409 -16.23 -21.42 -22.54
CA GLY A 409 -15.52 -21.21 -23.81
C GLY A 409 -15.76 -19.85 -24.45
N LYS A 410 -14.70 -19.20 -24.93
CA LYS A 410 -14.70 -17.93 -25.69
C LYS A 410 -14.23 -18.12 -27.16
N GLY A 411 -14.19 -19.35 -27.66
CA GLY A 411 -13.79 -19.68 -29.04
C GLY A 411 -12.31 -20.04 -29.17
N THR A 412 -11.39 -19.08 -29.03
CA THR A 412 -9.94 -19.36 -29.11
C THR A 412 -9.30 -19.62 -27.75
N GLU A 413 -10.04 -19.38 -26.69
CA GLU A 413 -9.62 -19.52 -25.30
C GLU A 413 -10.83 -19.89 -24.42
N PHE A 414 -10.58 -20.25 -23.17
CA PHE A 414 -11.63 -20.52 -22.18
C PHE A 414 -11.27 -19.97 -20.80
N THR A 415 -12.29 -19.77 -19.97
CA THR A 415 -12.16 -19.42 -18.56
C THR A 415 -12.39 -20.67 -17.71
N LEU A 416 -11.46 -20.94 -16.79
CA LEU A 416 -11.65 -21.92 -15.73
C LEU A 416 -12.41 -21.28 -14.58
N ILE A 417 -13.56 -21.83 -14.24
CA ILE A 417 -14.42 -21.39 -13.15
C ILE A 417 -14.57 -22.53 -12.15
N ASN A 418 -14.48 -22.23 -10.87
CA ASN A 418 -14.81 -23.18 -9.80
C ASN A 418 -16.25 -22.94 -9.34
N GLN A 419 -17.08 -23.97 -9.47
CA GLN A 419 -18.44 -23.98 -8.93
C GLN A 419 -18.44 -24.64 -7.55
N ILE A 420 -18.75 -23.88 -6.51
CA ILE A 420 -18.57 -24.29 -5.11
C ILE A 420 -19.64 -23.66 -4.21
N GLU A 421 -20.01 -24.33 -3.12
CA GLU A 421 -20.87 -23.75 -2.09
C GLU A 421 -20.15 -22.66 -1.28
N LEU A 422 -20.91 -21.72 -0.72
CA LEU A 422 -20.37 -20.58 0.03
C LEU A 422 -19.52 -20.98 1.24
N THR A 423 -19.96 -21.94 2.05
CA THR A 423 -19.22 -22.34 3.26
C THR A 423 -17.85 -22.98 2.93
N PRO A 424 -17.75 -23.99 2.04
CA PRO A 424 -16.46 -24.54 1.59
C PRO A 424 -15.55 -23.50 0.92
N TYR A 425 -16.12 -22.52 0.21
CA TYR A 425 -15.35 -21.41 -0.34
C TYR A 425 -14.72 -20.56 0.78
N LEU A 426 -15.50 -20.19 1.81
CA LEU A 426 -15.00 -19.39 2.93
C LEU A 426 -13.93 -20.11 3.77
N ILE A 427 -14.00 -21.44 3.89
CA ILE A 427 -12.96 -22.25 4.54
C ILE A 427 -11.58 -22.07 3.87
N SER A 428 -11.55 -21.76 2.57
CA SER A 428 -10.31 -21.42 1.86
C SER A 428 -10.01 -19.91 1.84
N VAL A 429 -11.02 -19.05 1.75
CA VAL A 429 -10.81 -17.59 1.69
C VAL A 429 -10.26 -17.03 2.99
N VAL A 430 -10.85 -17.39 4.14
CA VAL A 430 -10.45 -16.83 5.44
C VAL A 430 -8.95 -17.05 5.72
N PRO A 431 -8.38 -18.27 5.62
CA PRO A 431 -6.94 -18.47 5.82
C PRO A 431 -6.08 -17.98 4.64
N SER A 432 -6.68 -17.67 3.49
CA SER A 432 -5.96 -17.03 2.38
C SER A 432 -5.74 -15.54 2.61
N GLU A 433 -6.62 -14.90 3.39
CA GLU A 433 -6.64 -13.48 3.74
C GLU A 433 -5.89 -13.17 5.04
N ILE A 434 -6.10 -13.97 6.09
CA ILE A 434 -5.51 -13.73 7.42
C ILE A 434 -4.82 -14.98 7.97
N TYR A 435 -3.90 -14.79 8.93
CA TYR A 435 -3.16 -15.90 9.53
C TYR A 435 -4.04 -16.70 10.50
N ALA A 436 -4.09 -18.03 10.34
CA ALA A 436 -4.88 -18.91 11.19
C ALA A 436 -4.45 -18.92 12.68
N SER A 437 -3.24 -18.43 12.99
CA SER A 437 -2.73 -18.29 14.36
C SER A 437 -3.31 -17.08 15.10
N TRP A 438 -4.00 -16.16 14.42
CA TRP A 438 -4.63 -15.00 15.04
C TRP A 438 -5.78 -15.36 15.99
N PRO A 439 -6.21 -14.44 16.88
CA PRO A 439 -7.27 -14.68 17.85
C PRO A 439 -8.56 -15.16 17.18
N ILE A 440 -9.23 -16.14 17.80
CA ILE A 440 -10.42 -16.79 17.22
C ILE A 440 -11.53 -15.79 16.88
N GLU A 441 -11.72 -14.76 17.70
CA GLU A 441 -12.72 -13.70 17.46
C GLU A 441 -12.38 -12.85 16.23
N SER A 442 -11.10 -12.65 15.92
CA SER A 442 -10.69 -12.05 14.64
C SER A 442 -10.96 -12.96 13.45
N LEU A 443 -10.77 -14.28 13.61
CA LEU A 443 -11.07 -15.24 12.54
C LEU A 443 -12.57 -15.27 12.23
N LYS A 444 -13.41 -15.23 13.28
CA LYS A 444 -14.87 -15.15 13.17
C LYS A 444 -15.32 -13.84 12.52
N ALA A 445 -14.73 -12.71 12.92
CA ALA A 445 -15.02 -11.41 12.31
C ALA A 445 -14.68 -11.41 10.81
N GLN A 446 -13.51 -11.95 10.43
CA GLN A 446 -13.15 -12.10 9.02
C GLN A 446 -14.10 -13.04 8.27
N ALA A 447 -14.56 -14.14 8.89
CA ALA A 447 -15.52 -15.04 8.26
C ALA A 447 -16.85 -14.34 7.96
N VAL A 448 -17.39 -13.56 8.91
CA VAL A 448 -18.62 -12.78 8.72
C VAL A 448 -18.44 -11.69 7.66
N ALA A 449 -17.31 -10.95 7.69
CA ALA A 449 -17.01 -9.93 6.69
C ALA A 449 -16.86 -10.53 5.28
N ALA A 450 -16.08 -11.61 5.13
CA ALA A 450 -15.90 -12.32 3.86
C ALA A 450 -17.22 -12.86 3.32
N ARG A 451 -18.06 -13.48 4.17
CA ARG A 451 -19.40 -13.97 3.78
C ARG A 451 -20.28 -12.83 3.26
N SER A 452 -20.32 -11.73 4.01
CA SER A 452 -21.14 -10.56 3.65
C SER A 452 -20.67 -9.94 2.33
N TYR A 453 -19.36 -9.76 2.17
CA TYR A 453 -18.76 -9.27 0.93
C TYR A 453 -19.11 -10.17 -0.26
N THR A 454 -18.95 -11.49 -0.11
CA THR A 454 -19.26 -12.48 -1.16
C THR A 454 -20.73 -12.41 -1.58
N LEU A 455 -21.66 -12.41 -0.62
CA LEU A 455 -23.10 -12.34 -0.90
C LEU A 455 -23.51 -11.00 -1.54
N SER A 456 -22.96 -9.89 -1.08
CA SER A 456 -23.25 -8.55 -1.64
C SER A 456 -22.68 -8.34 -3.05
N ASN A 457 -21.71 -9.15 -3.49
CA ASN A 457 -21.01 -8.99 -4.76
C ASN A 457 -21.29 -10.14 -5.76
N LEU A 458 -22.35 -10.94 -5.55
CA LEU A 458 -22.75 -11.97 -6.51
C LEU A 458 -23.02 -11.35 -7.90
N GLY A 459 -22.50 -11.99 -8.94
CA GLY A 459 -22.59 -11.48 -10.31
C GLY A 459 -21.77 -10.22 -10.62
N ARG A 460 -20.80 -9.82 -9.78
CA ARG A 460 -19.88 -8.69 -10.08
C ARG A 460 -19.15 -8.87 -11.41
N HIS A 461 -18.86 -10.12 -11.77
CA HIS A 461 -18.24 -10.50 -13.04
C HIS A 461 -19.22 -11.19 -14.01
N ARG A 462 -20.51 -10.82 -13.97
CA ARG A 462 -21.54 -11.44 -14.81
C ARG A 462 -21.21 -11.38 -16.31
N SER A 463 -20.55 -10.31 -16.77
CA SER A 463 -20.06 -10.18 -18.15
C SER A 463 -19.01 -11.22 -18.51
N ASP A 464 -18.25 -11.70 -17.53
CA ASP A 464 -17.16 -12.67 -17.69
C ASP A 464 -17.65 -14.12 -17.46
N GLY A 465 -18.90 -14.30 -17.02
CA GLY A 465 -19.57 -15.59 -16.83
C GLY A 465 -19.42 -16.22 -15.44
N TYR A 466 -18.99 -15.43 -14.44
CA TYR A 466 -18.80 -15.87 -13.06
C TYR A 466 -19.18 -14.77 -12.05
N ASP A 467 -19.26 -15.10 -10.76
CA ASP A 467 -19.68 -14.16 -9.71
C ASP A 467 -18.51 -13.29 -9.24
N LEU A 468 -17.41 -13.93 -8.81
CA LEU A 468 -16.24 -13.32 -8.18
C LEU A 468 -14.95 -13.90 -8.75
N CYS A 469 -13.85 -13.13 -8.75
CA CYS A 469 -12.54 -13.65 -9.16
C CYS A 469 -11.71 -14.15 -7.97
N SER A 470 -10.72 -15.02 -8.23
CA SER A 470 -9.86 -15.63 -7.20
C SER A 470 -8.69 -14.75 -6.70
N SER A 471 -8.64 -13.50 -7.15
CA SER A 471 -7.56 -12.55 -6.83
C SER A 471 -7.98 -11.55 -5.76
N VAL A 472 -7.01 -10.81 -5.20
CA VAL A 472 -7.24 -9.72 -4.23
C VAL A 472 -8.14 -8.59 -4.75
N HIS A 473 -8.51 -8.58 -6.04
CA HIS A 473 -9.56 -7.72 -6.56
C HIS A 473 -10.94 -8.02 -5.95
N CYS A 474 -11.22 -9.30 -5.63
CA CYS A 474 -12.42 -9.73 -4.93
C CYS A 474 -12.08 -10.30 -3.55
N ALA A 475 -11.41 -11.46 -3.52
CA ALA A 475 -10.86 -12.07 -2.31
C ALA A 475 -9.78 -13.08 -2.70
N ALA A 476 -8.74 -13.20 -1.90
CA ALA A 476 -7.71 -14.20 -2.10
C ALA A 476 -8.31 -15.61 -1.93
N TYR A 477 -8.26 -16.41 -3.01
CA TYR A 477 -8.74 -17.78 -3.01
C TYR A 477 -7.64 -18.74 -3.47
N LYS A 478 -6.99 -19.41 -2.51
CA LYS A 478 -5.81 -20.28 -2.74
C LYS A 478 -6.14 -21.78 -2.80
N GLY A 479 -7.40 -22.17 -2.57
CA GLY A 479 -7.84 -23.56 -2.55
C GLY A 479 -7.41 -24.32 -1.28
N ILE A 480 -7.47 -25.64 -1.34
CA ILE A 480 -7.38 -26.56 -0.18
C ILE A 480 -6.05 -26.45 0.58
N MET A 481 -4.97 -26.07 -0.11
CA MET A 481 -3.65 -25.90 0.50
C MET A 481 -3.61 -24.80 1.56
N SER A 482 -4.56 -23.86 1.54
CA SER A 482 -4.68 -22.81 2.55
C SER A 482 -5.51 -23.23 3.78
N GLU A 483 -6.29 -24.30 3.71
CA GLU A 483 -7.24 -24.67 4.77
C GLU A 483 -6.53 -24.94 6.10
N ASN A 484 -7.13 -24.47 7.19
CA ASN A 484 -6.61 -24.66 8.54
C ASN A 484 -7.77 -24.89 9.52
N GLN A 485 -7.61 -25.83 10.44
CA GLN A 485 -8.63 -26.22 11.40
C GLN A 485 -9.21 -25.02 12.18
N ARG A 486 -8.38 -24.06 12.63
CA ARG A 486 -8.84 -22.90 13.41
C ARG A 486 -9.71 -21.96 12.59
N THR A 487 -9.35 -21.72 11.32
CA THR A 487 -10.16 -20.88 10.44
C THR A 487 -11.42 -21.61 9.98
N THR A 488 -11.36 -22.93 9.80
CA THR A 488 -12.54 -23.76 9.54
C THR A 488 -13.52 -23.66 10.71
N GLU A 489 -13.06 -23.81 11.96
CA GLU A 489 -13.89 -23.63 13.15
C GLU A 489 -14.53 -22.24 13.22
N ALA A 490 -13.79 -21.19 12.86
CA ALA A 490 -14.34 -19.83 12.81
C ALA A 490 -15.43 -19.66 11.74
N VAL A 491 -15.24 -20.24 10.55
CA VAL A 491 -16.23 -20.20 9.47
C VAL A 491 -17.49 -20.96 9.85
N LEU A 492 -17.35 -22.16 10.43
CA LEU A 492 -18.47 -23.02 10.82
C LEU A 492 -19.21 -22.47 12.05
N SER A 493 -18.52 -21.94 13.05
CA SER A 493 -19.15 -21.33 14.24
C SER A 493 -19.91 -20.04 13.94
N THR A 494 -19.69 -19.43 12.77
CA THR A 494 -20.41 -18.26 12.26
C THR A 494 -21.24 -18.60 11.02
N GLU A 495 -21.57 -19.88 10.79
CA GLU A 495 -22.34 -20.31 9.62
C GLU A 495 -23.67 -19.54 9.52
N GLY A 496 -23.97 -19.06 8.31
CA GLY A 496 -25.14 -18.23 7.99
C GLY A 496 -25.08 -16.78 8.51
N GLU A 497 -24.12 -16.42 9.36
CA GLU A 497 -24.04 -15.06 9.90
C GLU A 497 -23.40 -14.08 8.92
N SER A 498 -24.14 -13.02 8.60
CA SER A 498 -23.71 -11.91 7.74
C SER A 498 -24.04 -10.56 8.38
N ALA A 499 -23.26 -9.53 8.05
CA ALA A 499 -23.49 -8.14 8.42
C ALA A 499 -24.57 -7.54 7.50
N VAL A 500 -25.61 -6.98 8.12
CA VAL A 500 -26.82 -6.49 7.46
C VAL A 500 -27.09 -5.05 7.90
N PHE A 501 -27.35 -4.17 6.94
CA PHE A 501 -27.78 -2.79 7.17
C PHE A 501 -29.12 -2.58 6.45
N GLU A 502 -30.12 -2.06 7.17
CA GLU A 502 -31.48 -1.83 6.62
C GLU A 502 -32.07 -3.03 5.85
N GLY A 503 -31.85 -4.24 6.38
CA GLY A 503 -32.37 -5.48 5.81
C GLY A 503 -31.61 -6.03 4.59
N ARG A 504 -30.50 -5.41 4.19
CA ARG A 504 -29.64 -5.89 3.10
C ARG A 504 -28.25 -6.27 3.61
N VAL A 505 -27.69 -7.36 3.06
CA VAL A 505 -26.29 -7.71 3.32
C VAL A 505 -25.38 -6.60 2.80
N ILE A 506 -24.42 -6.18 3.61
CA ILE A 506 -23.54 -5.07 3.27
C ILE A 506 -22.36 -5.51 2.39
N GLU A 507 -21.82 -4.57 1.62
CA GLU A 507 -20.50 -4.72 1.01
C GLU A 507 -19.41 -4.55 2.09
N ALA A 508 -19.15 -5.63 2.85
CA ALA A 508 -18.20 -5.65 3.96
C ALA A 508 -16.74 -5.75 3.48
N VAL A 509 -16.23 -4.68 2.84
CA VAL A 509 -14.85 -4.61 2.33
C VAL A 509 -13.82 -4.63 3.45
N PHE A 510 -12.66 -5.23 3.20
CA PHE A 510 -11.61 -5.37 4.19
C PHE A 510 -10.22 -5.20 3.58
N SER A 511 -9.23 -4.83 4.40
CA SER A 511 -7.85 -4.65 3.96
C SER A 511 -6.83 -5.06 5.03
N SER A 512 -5.59 -5.29 4.60
CA SER A 512 -4.53 -5.84 5.47
C SER A 512 -4.26 -5.02 6.72
N ASN A 513 -4.14 -3.70 6.55
CA ASN A 513 -3.84 -2.80 7.64
C ASN A 513 -4.29 -1.38 7.25
N SER A 514 -5.07 -0.70 8.07
CA SER A 514 -5.45 0.70 7.83
C SER A 514 -4.34 1.65 8.27
N GLY A 515 -3.48 1.21 9.20
CA GLY A 515 -2.50 2.07 9.84
C GLY A 515 -3.04 2.83 11.05
N GLY A 516 -4.23 2.48 11.54
CA GLY A 516 -4.81 2.99 12.79
C GLY A 516 -6.12 3.76 12.61
N PHE A 517 -6.56 4.00 11.37
CA PHE A 517 -7.86 4.62 11.07
C PHE A 517 -8.38 4.16 9.71
N THR A 518 -9.64 3.77 9.58
CA THR A 518 -10.26 3.42 8.29
C THR A 518 -10.98 4.63 7.69
N GLU A 519 -11.02 4.74 6.37
CA GLU A 519 -11.64 5.84 5.65
C GLU A 519 -13.15 5.67 5.53
N ARG A 520 -13.79 6.76 5.12
CA ARG A 520 -15.18 6.77 4.69
C ARG A 520 -15.30 6.43 3.21
N SER A 521 -16.37 5.71 2.85
CA SER A 521 -16.62 5.32 1.45
C SER A 521 -16.80 6.51 0.52
N ASP A 522 -17.55 7.54 0.94
CA ASP A 522 -17.83 8.78 0.19
C ASP A 522 -16.59 9.64 -0.12
N GLN A 523 -15.45 9.36 0.52
CA GLN A 523 -14.19 10.08 0.30
C GLN A 523 -13.20 9.29 -0.57
N ILE A 524 -13.38 7.98 -0.70
CA ILE A 524 -12.49 7.10 -1.47
C ILE A 524 -13.17 6.63 -2.76
N TRP A 525 -14.48 6.40 -2.72
CA TRP A 525 -15.31 5.95 -3.82
C TRP A 525 -16.43 6.95 -4.08
N SER A 526 -17.05 6.87 -5.26
CA SER A 526 -18.22 7.70 -5.59
C SER A 526 -19.49 7.28 -4.81
N ALA A 527 -19.52 6.07 -4.25
CA ALA A 527 -20.66 5.54 -3.53
C ALA A 527 -20.59 5.92 -2.05
N ASP A 528 -21.64 6.57 -1.55
CA ASP A 528 -21.81 6.81 -0.12
C ASP A 528 -22.49 5.61 0.55
N LEU A 529 -21.71 4.80 1.27
CA LEU A 529 -22.18 3.62 2.00
C LEU A 529 -22.32 3.95 3.50
N PRO A 530 -23.55 3.96 4.06
CA PRO A 530 -23.82 4.38 5.44
C PRO A 530 -23.09 3.59 6.53
N TYR A 531 -22.69 2.36 6.22
CA TYR A 531 -21.95 1.45 7.10
C TYR A 531 -20.43 1.51 6.87
N LEU A 532 -19.91 2.39 6.03
CA LEU A 532 -18.47 2.64 5.83
C LEU A 532 -18.15 4.10 6.15
N ARG A 533 -18.10 4.43 7.45
CA ARG A 533 -17.96 5.79 7.98
C ARG A 533 -16.62 6.10 8.63
N GLY A 534 -15.64 5.21 8.44
CA GLY A 534 -14.35 5.27 9.10
C GLY A 534 -14.44 4.87 10.57
N ALA A 535 -13.42 4.17 11.04
CA ALA A 535 -13.32 3.67 12.40
C ALA A 535 -11.94 4.03 12.95
N ASN A 536 -11.85 4.33 14.23
CA ASN A 536 -10.62 4.70 14.91
C ASN A 536 -10.04 3.51 15.70
N GLN A 537 -8.84 3.05 15.33
CA GLN A 537 -8.16 1.93 15.98
C GLN A 537 -7.04 2.38 16.94
N MET A 538 -6.93 3.68 17.22
CA MET A 538 -5.93 4.23 18.11
C MET A 538 -6.25 3.91 19.58
N LYS A 539 -5.23 3.59 20.39
CA LYS A 539 -5.42 3.31 21.82
C LYS A 539 -5.43 4.57 22.69
N SER A 540 -4.88 5.68 22.18
CA SER A 540 -4.96 6.99 22.84
C SER A 540 -6.12 7.81 22.30
N ASN A 541 -6.78 8.54 23.21
CA ASN A 541 -7.83 9.51 22.90
C ASN A 541 -7.29 10.80 22.24
N ASP A 542 -5.97 10.95 22.10
CA ASP A 542 -5.34 12.12 21.46
C ASP A 542 -5.53 12.14 19.94
N TYR A 543 -5.97 11.03 19.34
CA TYR A 543 -6.11 10.87 17.89
C TYR A 543 -7.57 10.90 17.46
N ASN A 544 -8.15 12.09 17.39
CA ASN A 544 -9.51 12.30 16.90
C ASN A 544 -9.49 12.79 15.44
N PHE A 545 -9.72 11.87 14.51
CA PHE A 545 -9.75 12.17 13.08
C PHE A 545 -11.00 12.99 12.68
N PRO A 546 -10.91 13.90 11.70
CA PRO A 546 -9.69 14.29 10.99
C PRO A 546 -8.70 15.10 11.85
N LEU A 547 -7.42 14.77 11.72
CA LEU A 547 -6.31 15.40 12.45
C LEU A 547 -5.93 16.76 11.81
N ALA A 548 -5.33 17.67 12.58
CA ALA A 548 -4.70 18.85 11.98
C ALA A 548 -3.53 18.43 11.06
N PRO A 549 -3.16 19.20 10.01
CA PRO A 549 -2.12 18.84 9.06
C PRO A 549 -0.80 18.34 9.70
N VAL A 550 -0.26 19.07 10.68
CA VAL A 550 0.97 18.65 11.39
C VAL A 550 0.76 17.38 12.21
N LYS A 551 -0.42 17.19 12.81
CA LYS A 551 -0.73 15.99 13.58
C LYS A 551 -0.85 14.76 12.68
N LEU A 552 -1.40 14.91 11.47
CA LEU A 552 -1.41 13.86 10.47
C LEU A 552 0.01 13.49 10.03
N GLN A 553 0.85 14.49 9.71
CA GLN A 553 2.25 14.28 9.35
C GLN A 553 3.01 13.52 10.46
N GLN A 554 2.91 13.98 11.71
CA GLN A 554 3.51 13.31 12.87
C GLN A 554 2.99 11.87 13.02
N TRP A 555 1.68 11.66 12.87
CA TRP A 555 1.08 10.33 12.95
C TRP A 555 1.60 9.36 11.87
N LEU A 556 2.00 9.86 10.70
CA LEU A 556 2.64 9.10 9.63
C LEU A 556 4.14 8.84 9.89
N PHE A 557 4.84 9.78 10.54
CA PHE A 557 6.27 9.67 10.84
C PHE A 557 6.58 8.73 12.01
N TYR A 558 5.69 8.69 13.00
CA TYR A 558 5.87 7.88 14.20
C TYR A 558 5.02 6.61 14.18
N THR A 559 5.22 5.78 15.20
CA THR A 559 4.56 4.47 15.34
C THR A 559 3.66 4.44 16.59
N PRO A 560 2.60 5.26 16.64
CA PRO A 560 1.74 5.38 17.83
C PRO A 560 1.02 4.06 18.14
N GLU A 561 0.59 3.89 19.39
CA GLU A 561 -0.10 2.69 19.85
C GLU A 561 -1.51 2.57 19.26
N SER A 562 -1.78 1.43 18.63
CA SER A 562 -3.02 1.14 17.92
C SER A 562 -3.24 -0.37 17.84
N TYR A 563 -4.49 -0.83 17.79
CA TYR A 563 -4.79 -2.23 17.51
C TYR A 563 -4.20 -2.70 16.16
N SER A 564 -4.11 -1.81 15.16
CA SER A 564 -3.48 -2.11 13.86
C SER A 564 -1.98 -2.44 13.97
N LYS A 565 -1.32 -2.09 15.07
CA LYS A 565 0.12 -2.32 15.32
C LYS A 565 0.40 -3.68 15.98
N ASP A 566 -0.51 -4.12 16.87
CA ASP A 566 -0.24 -5.17 17.88
C ASP A 566 0.19 -6.52 17.31
N TYR A 567 -0.17 -6.82 16.05
CA TYR A 567 0.19 -8.08 15.37
C TYR A 567 1.39 -7.95 14.41
N GLY A 568 2.30 -7.01 14.68
CA GLY A 568 3.65 -6.98 14.08
C GLY A 568 3.69 -6.69 12.59
N SER A 569 2.63 -6.08 12.05
CA SER A 569 2.52 -5.82 10.63
C SER A 569 3.51 -4.72 10.20
N SER A 570 4.49 -5.07 9.35
CA SER A 570 5.35 -4.09 8.65
C SER A 570 4.59 -3.18 7.68
N ASN A 571 3.27 -3.31 7.65
CA ASN A 571 2.34 -2.50 6.87
C ASN A 571 1.78 -1.34 7.70
N TYR A 572 1.87 -1.39 9.04
CA TYR A 572 1.36 -0.32 9.90
C TYR A 572 2.04 1.01 9.59
N ARG A 573 3.38 1.01 9.52
CA ARG A 573 4.21 2.13 9.05
C ARG A 573 5.28 1.61 8.12
N TRP A 574 5.55 2.34 7.06
CA TRP A 574 6.59 2.01 6.09
C TRP A 574 7.22 3.27 5.53
N GLN A 575 8.48 3.17 5.15
CA GLN A 575 9.24 4.24 4.51
C GLN A 575 9.78 3.71 3.18
N LEU A 576 9.80 4.56 2.17
CA LEU A 576 10.23 4.16 0.83
C LEU A 576 10.84 5.33 0.06
N ARG A 577 12.05 5.13 -0.49
CA ARG A 577 12.64 6.02 -1.49
C ARG A 577 12.15 5.65 -2.89
N ILE A 578 11.60 6.61 -3.63
CA ILE A 578 11.10 6.42 -5.00
C ILE A 578 11.92 7.30 -5.95
N PRO A 579 12.80 6.72 -6.79
CA PRO A 579 13.53 7.48 -7.79
C PRO A 579 12.59 8.14 -8.81
N ALA A 580 12.93 9.33 -9.29
CA ALA A 580 12.13 10.04 -10.29
C ALA A 580 11.95 9.22 -11.57
N GLU A 581 12.97 8.47 -12.00
CA GLU A 581 12.88 7.60 -13.19
C GLU A 581 11.77 6.54 -13.11
N VAL A 582 11.42 6.09 -11.89
CA VAL A 582 10.31 5.14 -11.67
C VAL A 582 8.97 5.85 -11.91
N ILE A 583 8.85 7.08 -11.42
CA ILE A 583 7.65 7.90 -11.58
C ILE A 583 7.49 8.30 -13.05
N GLU A 584 8.57 8.75 -13.69
CA GLU A 584 8.62 9.08 -15.13
C GLU A 584 8.19 7.89 -15.99
N TYR A 585 8.76 6.70 -15.73
CA TYR A 585 8.39 5.47 -16.45
C TYR A 585 6.90 5.12 -16.30
N ARG A 586 6.31 5.27 -15.11
CA ARG A 586 4.90 4.90 -14.85
C ARG A 586 3.90 5.97 -15.25
N SER A 587 4.31 7.24 -15.22
CA SER A 587 3.49 8.40 -15.59
C SER A 587 3.58 8.73 -17.08
N GLU A 588 4.63 8.24 -17.75
CA GLU A 588 5.03 8.64 -19.11
C GLU A 588 5.34 10.15 -19.19
N LEU A 589 5.71 10.77 -18.07
CA LEU A 589 6.21 12.13 -18.00
C LEU A 589 7.74 12.10 -18.03
N ASN A 590 8.34 13.20 -18.48
CA ASN A 590 9.79 13.39 -18.45
C ASN A 590 10.14 14.62 -17.64
N LYS A 591 11.26 14.56 -16.89
CA LYS A 591 11.84 15.67 -16.12
C LYS A 591 10.81 16.29 -15.18
N ILE A 592 10.40 15.52 -14.18
CA ILE A 592 9.40 15.94 -13.20
C ILE A 592 9.88 17.20 -12.47
N LYS A 593 9.08 18.27 -12.50
CA LYS A 593 9.37 19.57 -11.85
C LYS A 593 8.73 19.68 -10.46
N LYS A 594 7.55 19.10 -10.27
CA LYS A 594 6.84 19.12 -8.99
C LYS A 594 5.73 18.09 -8.93
N ILE A 595 5.36 17.74 -7.71
CA ILE A 595 4.20 16.91 -7.39
C ILE A 595 3.37 17.67 -6.37
N GLU A 596 2.07 17.79 -6.61
CA GLU A 596 1.13 18.49 -5.73
C GLU A 596 0.04 17.52 -5.27
N VAL A 597 -0.25 17.54 -3.98
CA VAL A 597 -1.41 16.85 -3.41
C VAL A 597 -2.63 17.74 -3.64
N ASN A 598 -3.64 17.22 -4.33
CA ASN A 598 -4.85 18.00 -4.62
C ASN A 598 -5.93 17.83 -3.56
N GLN A 599 -6.01 16.65 -2.93
CA GLN A 599 -7.01 16.37 -1.90
C GLN A 599 -6.63 15.15 -1.05
N ARG A 600 -7.06 15.15 0.21
CA ARG A 600 -6.97 14.03 1.15
C ARG A 600 -8.33 13.70 1.75
N ALA A 601 -8.61 12.42 1.97
CA ALA A 601 -9.70 11.96 2.82
C ALA A 601 -9.37 12.24 4.31
N GLN A 602 -10.37 12.17 5.18
CA GLN A 602 -10.23 12.54 6.61
C GLN A 602 -9.19 11.69 7.36
N GLY A 603 -9.00 10.43 6.97
CA GLY A 603 -7.93 9.57 7.51
C GLY A 603 -6.54 9.84 6.93
N GLY A 604 -6.40 10.82 6.02
CA GLY A 604 -5.15 11.25 5.42
C GLY A 604 -4.77 10.54 4.11
N THR A 605 -5.64 9.66 3.59
CA THR A 605 -5.45 9.04 2.26
C THR A 605 -5.51 10.12 1.19
N ILE A 606 -4.46 10.24 0.36
CA ILE A 606 -4.45 11.14 -0.80
C ILE A 606 -5.44 10.58 -1.83
N THR A 607 -6.45 11.37 -2.15
CA THR A 607 -7.52 10.98 -3.09
C THR A 607 -7.24 11.48 -4.51
N SER A 608 -6.45 12.55 -4.63
CA SER A 608 -6.03 13.12 -5.91
C SER A 608 -4.65 13.79 -5.78
N LEU A 609 -3.80 13.60 -6.79
CA LEU A 609 -2.50 14.29 -6.91
C LEU A 609 -2.20 14.67 -8.37
N SER A 610 -1.40 15.72 -8.55
CA SER A 610 -0.94 16.22 -9.85
C SER A 610 0.58 16.04 -9.97
N ILE A 611 1.06 15.52 -11.10
CA ILE A 611 2.49 15.44 -11.43
C ILE A 611 2.75 16.34 -12.63
N TYR A 612 3.74 17.22 -12.49
CA TYR A 612 4.11 18.18 -13.53
C TYR A 612 5.49 17.80 -14.10
N GLY A 613 5.52 17.41 -15.37
CA GLY A 613 6.75 17.24 -16.14
C GLY A 613 7.22 18.56 -16.75
N ASP A 614 8.22 18.48 -17.63
CA ASP A 614 8.75 19.67 -18.29
C ASP A 614 7.75 20.31 -19.27
N GLN A 615 7.00 19.48 -20.01
CA GLN A 615 6.13 19.89 -21.13
C GLN A 615 4.63 19.71 -20.85
N GLU A 616 4.27 18.78 -19.96
CA GLU A 616 2.88 18.44 -19.67
C GLU A 616 2.70 18.08 -18.18
N SER A 617 1.44 17.96 -17.76
CA SER A 617 1.08 17.55 -16.40
C SER A 617 -0.07 16.56 -16.45
N LYS A 618 -0.13 15.66 -15.47
CA LYS A 618 -1.17 14.63 -15.36
C LYS A 618 -1.74 14.58 -13.95
N ASN A 619 -3.05 14.36 -13.86
CA ASN A 619 -3.78 14.20 -12.61
C ASN A 619 -4.08 12.72 -12.37
N TYR A 620 -3.91 12.28 -11.14
CA TYR A 620 -4.08 10.89 -10.74
C TYR A 620 -5.09 10.78 -9.61
N SER A 621 -6.09 9.91 -9.81
CA SER A 621 -7.07 9.53 -8.80
C SER A 621 -6.51 8.50 -7.82
N VAL A 622 -7.16 8.33 -6.67
CA VAL A 622 -6.78 7.40 -5.58
C VAL A 622 -6.38 6.00 -6.06
N SER A 623 -7.04 5.47 -7.08
CA SER A 623 -6.80 4.14 -7.64
C SER A 623 -5.51 4.05 -8.47
N GLN A 624 -5.01 5.19 -8.98
CA GLN A 624 -3.84 5.28 -9.85
C GLN A 624 -2.57 5.70 -9.10
N ILE A 625 -2.70 6.46 -8.01
CA ILE A 625 -1.59 7.03 -7.21
C ILE A 625 -0.54 5.98 -6.86
N ARG A 626 -0.98 4.85 -6.27
CA ARG A 626 -0.06 3.79 -5.83
C ARG A 626 0.75 3.24 -7.00
N ARG A 627 0.12 3.06 -8.16
CA ARG A 627 0.74 2.50 -9.36
C ARG A 627 1.73 3.48 -9.99
N VAL A 628 1.35 4.76 -10.10
CA VAL A 628 2.22 5.77 -10.72
C VAL A 628 3.46 6.05 -9.86
N LEU A 629 3.34 5.97 -8.54
CA LEU A 629 4.45 6.13 -7.60
C LEU A 629 5.18 4.81 -7.29
N GLY A 630 5.29 3.91 -8.26
CA GLY A 630 6.15 2.74 -8.13
C GLY A 630 5.57 1.53 -7.39
N GLY A 631 4.26 1.50 -7.11
CA GLY A 631 3.58 0.35 -6.49
C GLY A 631 3.44 0.43 -4.97
N LEU A 632 3.01 1.59 -4.43
CA LEU A 632 2.88 1.81 -2.99
C LEU A 632 1.90 0.86 -2.29
N LYS A 633 2.12 0.60 -1.00
CA LYS A 633 1.23 -0.24 -0.17
C LYS A 633 -0.15 0.40 0.04
N SER A 634 -0.22 1.72 0.17
CA SER A 634 -1.47 2.50 0.31
C SER A 634 -1.29 3.89 -0.30
N SER A 635 -2.40 4.61 -0.49
CA SER A 635 -2.38 6.05 -0.87
C SER A 635 -2.34 6.97 0.36
N ARG A 636 -2.04 6.46 1.56
CA ARG A 636 -1.94 7.24 2.80
C ARG A 636 -0.49 7.44 3.16
N PHE A 637 0.06 8.58 2.75
CA PHE A 637 1.45 8.90 2.98
C PHE A 637 1.70 10.42 2.98
N TYR A 638 2.89 10.77 3.48
CA TYR A 638 3.55 12.05 3.37
C TYR A 638 4.89 11.84 2.63
N PHE A 639 5.44 12.86 1.98
CA PHE A 639 6.72 12.72 1.27
C PHE A 639 7.55 14.00 1.30
N ASP A 640 8.87 13.82 1.36
CA ASP A 640 9.85 14.87 1.10
C ASP A 640 10.29 14.77 -0.38
N SER A 641 10.48 15.91 -1.05
CA SER A 641 10.81 15.99 -2.47
C SER A 641 12.25 16.46 -2.69
N HIS A 642 13.09 15.61 -3.28
CA HIS A 642 14.50 15.94 -3.50
C HIS A 642 14.76 16.34 -4.95
N TYR A 643 15.35 17.51 -5.15
CA TYR A 643 15.59 18.08 -6.47
C TYR A 643 17.06 18.03 -6.86
N ASP A 644 17.35 18.06 -8.15
CA ASP A 644 18.68 18.33 -8.69
C ASP A 644 18.93 19.84 -8.80
N GLN A 645 20.16 20.21 -9.18
CA GLN A 645 20.55 21.63 -9.35
C GLN A 645 19.80 22.35 -10.47
N ASN A 646 19.12 21.61 -11.36
CA ASN A 646 18.31 22.15 -12.45
C ASN A 646 16.83 22.30 -12.06
N GLY A 647 16.44 21.90 -10.84
CA GLY A 647 15.07 21.96 -10.36
C GLY A 647 14.20 20.78 -10.83
N TYR A 648 14.79 19.67 -11.26
CA TYR A 648 14.06 18.43 -11.55
C TYR A 648 14.14 17.46 -10.37
N LEU A 649 13.05 16.74 -10.14
CA LEU A 649 12.94 15.74 -9.09
C LEU A 649 13.99 14.64 -9.32
N LYS A 650 14.76 14.30 -8.29
CA LYS A 650 15.66 13.13 -8.24
C LYS A 650 14.95 11.93 -7.62
N GLU A 651 14.25 12.15 -6.52
CA GLU A 651 13.59 11.11 -5.74
C GLU A 651 12.56 11.71 -4.78
N LEU A 652 11.59 10.88 -4.36
CA LEU A 652 10.75 11.13 -3.20
C LEU A 652 11.22 10.27 -2.03
N TYR A 653 11.16 10.82 -0.82
CA TYR A 653 11.27 10.03 0.41
C TYR A 653 9.91 9.96 1.09
N VAL A 654 9.26 8.79 1.02
CA VAL A 654 7.85 8.61 1.40
C VAL A 654 7.72 7.96 2.76
N TYR A 655 6.83 8.51 3.59
CA TYR A 655 6.39 7.97 4.87
C TYR A 655 4.93 7.55 4.76
N GLY A 656 4.68 6.25 4.72
CA GLY A 656 3.37 5.69 4.47
C GLY A 656 2.82 4.87 5.63
N SER A 657 1.51 4.68 5.59
CA SER A 657 0.75 4.00 6.63
C SER A 657 -0.30 3.07 6.03
N GLY A 658 -0.40 1.86 6.58
CA GLY A 658 -1.32 0.82 6.12
C GLY A 658 -0.92 0.12 4.81
N TRP A 659 -1.67 -0.92 4.45
CA TRP A 659 -1.64 -1.58 3.15
C TRP A 659 -3.07 -1.95 2.74
N GLY A 660 -3.52 -1.35 1.63
CA GLY A 660 -4.82 -1.62 1.02
C GLY A 660 -5.54 -0.33 0.66
N HIS A 661 -6.86 -0.42 0.57
CA HIS A 661 -7.74 0.72 0.27
C HIS A 661 -8.22 1.46 1.54
N ASN A 662 -7.85 0.99 2.73
CA ASN A 662 -8.20 1.61 4.02
C ASN A 662 -9.71 1.69 4.33
N LEU A 663 -10.57 0.89 3.70
CA LEU A 663 -12.03 0.90 3.95
C LEU A 663 -12.45 -0.37 4.70
N GLY A 664 -13.49 -0.24 5.53
CA GLY A 664 -14.12 -1.35 6.25
C GLY A 664 -13.18 -2.02 7.26
N LEU A 665 -13.19 -3.34 7.34
CA LEU A 665 -12.43 -4.11 8.36
C LEU A 665 -10.91 -4.00 8.11
N ASP A 666 -10.18 -3.55 9.13
CA ASP A 666 -8.71 -3.70 9.20
C ASP A 666 -8.38 -5.07 9.82
N GLN A 667 -7.80 -5.95 9.01
CA GLN A 667 -7.43 -7.31 9.40
C GLN A 667 -6.44 -7.36 10.57
N SER A 668 -5.41 -6.49 10.56
CA SER A 668 -4.43 -6.45 11.64
C SER A 668 -5.06 -5.92 12.94
N ALA A 669 -5.93 -4.92 12.82
CA ALA A 669 -6.63 -4.37 13.97
C ALA A 669 -7.66 -5.34 14.55
N SER A 670 -8.39 -6.10 13.73
CA SER A 670 -9.30 -7.13 14.24
C SER A 670 -8.55 -8.17 15.09
N ALA A 671 -7.31 -8.52 14.71
CA ALA A 671 -6.45 -9.36 15.53
C ALA A 671 -6.05 -8.67 16.83
N GLY A 672 -5.61 -7.41 16.79
CA GLY A 672 -5.29 -6.63 18.00
C GLY A 672 -6.48 -6.49 18.95
N MET A 673 -7.68 -6.22 18.44
CA MET A 673 -8.91 -6.10 19.20
C MET A 673 -9.33 -7.45 19.82
N GLY A 674 -9.28 -8.53 19.03
CA GLY A 674 -9.56 -9.88 19.54
C GLY A 674 -8.58 -10.32 20.63
N ALA A 675 -7.30 -9.93 20.52
CA ALA A 675 -6.32 -10.17 21.60
C ALA A 675 -6.57 -9.31 22.84
N ALA A 676 -7.18 -8.15 22.68
CA ALA A 676 -7.64 -7.29 23.77
C ALA A 676 -9.00 -7.73 24.36
N GLY A 677 -9.56 -8.85 23.90
CA GLY A 677 -10.77 -9.46 24.47
C GLY A 677 -12.09 -9.05 23.81
N TRP A 678 -12.05 -8.35 22.68
CA TRP A 678 -13.27 -8.00 21.93
C TRP A 678 -13.88 -9.23 21.27
N ASP A 679 -15.20 -9.35 21.33
CA ASP A 679 -15.93 -10.37 20.59
C ASP A 679 -16.05 -10.00 19.09
N TYR A 680 -16.24 -11.01 18.22
CA TYR A 680 -16.32 -10.78 16.77
C TYR A 680 -17.46 -9.83 16.34
N ARG A 681 -18.55 -9.77 17.12
CA ARG A 681 -19.70 -8.89 16.85
C ARG A 681 -19.36 -7.45 17.17
N GLU A 682 -18.65 -7.21 18.27
CA GLU A 682 -18.10 -5.90 18.63
C GLU A 682 -17.11 -5.42 17.56
N ILE A 683 -16.22 -6.30 17.10
CA ILE A 683 -15.26 -6.00 16.02
C ILE A 683 -16.02 -5.61 14.74
N ILE A 684 -17.00 -6.40 14.29
CA ILE A 684 -17.80 -6.08 13.10
C ILE A 684 -18.52 -4.74 13.25
N LYS A 685 -19.18 -4.48 14.38
CA LYS A 685 -19.90 -3.23 14.61
C LYS A 685 -18.97 -2.01 14.72
N HIS A 686 -17.73 -2.20 15.17
CA HIS A 686 -16.72 -1.15 15.20
C HIS A 686 -16.36 -0.68 13.78
N PHE A 687 -16.11 -1.62 12.86
CA PHE A 687 -15.71 -1.29 11.48
C PHE A 687 -16.88 -0.95 10.56
N TYR A 688 -18.07 -1.49 10.86
CA TYR A 688 -19.29 -1.27 10.10
C TYR A 688 -20.39 -0.70 11.01
N PRO A 689 -20.40 0.62 11.29
CA PRO A 689 -21.36 1.20 12.20
C PRO A 689 -22.81 1.02 11.71
N GLY A 690 -23.71 0.75 12.65
CA GLY A 690 -25.14 0.58 12.38
C GLY A 690 -25.56 -0.78 11.82
N VAL A 691 -24.63 -1.71 11.60
CA VAL A 691 -24.98 -3.05 11.11
C VAL A 691 -25.49 -3.96 12.24
N GLU A 692 -26.35 -4.89 11.84
CA GLU A 692 -26.76 -6.04 12.64
C GLU A 692 -26.13 -7.31 12.06
N ILE A 693 -25.78 -8.27 12.91
CA ILE A 693 -25.32 -9.58 12.45
C ILE A 693 -26.53 -10.51 12.47
N LYS A 694 -26.94 -10.98 11.29
CA LYS A 694 -28.13 -11.81 11.09
C LYS A 694 -27.80 -13.10 10.37
N GLN A 695 -28.63 -14.11 10.61
CA GLN A 695 -28.68 -15.31 9.80
C GLN A 695 -29.27 -14.94 8.42
N VAL A 696 -28.53 -15.23 7.37
CA VAL A 696 -28.91 -15.02 5.97
C VAL A 696 -28.70 -16.35 5.25
N ASP A 697 -29.79 -16.94 4.77
CA ASP A 697 -29.81 -18.23 4.08
C ASP A 697 -29.28 -18.13 2.64
#